data_AF-H2YPM2-F1
#
_entry.id   AF-H2YPM2-F1
#
_cell.length_a   1.000
_cell.length_b   1.000
_cell.length_c   1.000
_cell.angle_alpha   90.00
_cell.angle_beta   90.00
_cell.angle_gamma   90.00
#
_symmetry.space_group_name_H-M   'P 1'
#
loop_
_entity.id
_entity.type
_entity.pdbx_description
1 polymer ?
#
loop_
_entity_poly.entity_id
_entity_poly.type
_entity_poly.pdbx_seq_one_letter_code
_entity_poly.pdbx_strand_id
1 'polypeptide(L)'
;MEEELQCPVCHCIFNDPVILPCNHNVCYQCANTLIHPVSRIVELPSAYNIVTQQFPQHDADKVSLLSETVLSDSDSGYSASSSGGSDTPCTPSSTTIVNDPFHSHASAISIAQTTTPATLTGVNLPSLPESVSCLTCPICNRASFVDDRGINGLPRNKAMNSIVGRYTRTLDASLRPPLCEGKSPQVATVKCLQCEVLYCNVCREKCHPSRGPLAKHTLVNADSEKQEPARKIGYPTLPNKPITSLYCLSCHLPLCVLCQDEGRHKNHEVKPIGALYKSRKGQLSQQMSSLSTKARQAKDLVMALREMPAEIEKSSNELESKTVTQLNHLMELLQRKKEDFLQIIGKEREAKCKMVQEQLQQATMKLRNTTGLLEYCIEVMKDNDPSAFLQVSQSLTERVACNEQQWNDRNLAPRTKSEFEMDLVTSSMATEIEKLDFFQMKVPSKPVIRAEECGSRNNTVTLSWVAAPKSMVEIFRLEMDDGNNGNFREVYAGKETVCTVDGLHFNSVYRARVRACNKAGSSPYSDPLQLQTSEVASFHLDPKQGHCDIRLTNNNCTVTSESFDDRVVLGSVGFSRGIHYWEFSVDRYEGRPDPSFGVAFYDVDKGQLLGKESRGWGMYIDESRSWLMHNNEHSNRHDVGVKVGSRVGVLLDIARSMLSFYVNGKQQGIPLALPTSQGNYHARNQTLFFPAISVNRNVEVTLHTGLRSPTQPLQ
;
A
#
# COMPACT_ATOMS: atom_id res chain seq x y z
N MET A 1 32.01 12.17 -19.57
CA MET A 1 33.41 12.24 -19.05
C MET A 1 34.00 13.61 -19.33
N GLU A 2 33.94 14.10 -20.56
CA GLU A 2 34.40 15.46 -20.88
C GLU A 2 33.72 16.53 -20.01
N GLU A 3 32.41 16.41 -19.78
CA GLU A 3 31.62 17.28 -18.89
C GLU A 3 32.17 17.33 -17.45
N GLU A 4 32.63 16.20 -16.92
CA GLU A 4 33.24 16.08 -15.57
C GLU A 4 34.62 16.75 -15.47
N LEU A 5 35.21 17.13 -16.61
CA LEU A 5 36.52 17.77 -16.71
C LEU A 5 36.45 19.24 -17.16
N GLN A 6 35.25 19.76 -17.44
CA GLN A 6 35.01 21.17 -17.79
C GLN A 6 34.67 21.99 -16.55
N CYS A 7 35.13 23.24 -16.52
CA CYS A 7 34.79 24.18 -15.46
C CYS A 7 33.41 24.83 -15.70
N PRO A 8 32.49 24.85 -14.72
CA PRO A 8 31.14 25.40 -14.88
C PRO A 8 31.07 26.93 -15.08
N VAL A 9 32.21 27.63 -15.06
CA VAL A 9 32.29 29.11 -15.19
C VAL A 9 32.83 29.54 -16.56
N CYS A 10 33.82 28.82 -17.10
CA CYS A 10 34.42 29.14 -18.40
C CYS A 10 34.18 28.06 -19.48
N HIS A 11 33.54 26.94 -19.14
CA HIS A 11 33.27 25.77 -19.98
C HIS A 11 34.50 25.10 -20.63
N CYS A 12 35.70 25.64 -20.42
CA CYS A 12 36.96 25.00 -20.78
C CYS A 12 37.33 23.87 -19.81
N ILE A 13 38.19 22.96 -20.27
CA ILE A 13 38.82 21.92 -19.43
C ILE A 13 39.55 22.59 -18.24
N PHE A 14 39.44 22.02 -17.03
CA PHE A 14 39.97 22.64 -15.81
C PHE A 14 41.46 23.01 -15.89
N ASN A 15 41.74 24.31 -15.84
CA ASN A 15 43.07 24.85 -15.62
C ASN A 15 43.25 25.20 -14.14
N ASP A 16 44.18 24.51 -13.46
CA ASP A 16 44.52 24.67 -12.05
C ASP A 16 43.29 24.75 -11.10
N PRO A 17 42.48 23.67 -11.01
CA PRO A 17 41.23 23.69 -10.26
C PRO A 17 41.41 23.76 -8.74
N VAL A 18 40.51 24.49 -8.09
CA VAL A 18 40.28 24.48 -6.63
C VAL A 18 39.03 23.68 -6.28
N ILE A 19 39.05 23.04 -5.11
CA ILE A 19 37.85 22.42 -4.51
C ILE A 19 37.17 23.47 -3.63
N LEU A 20 35.89 23.72 -3.90
CA LEU A 20 35.04 24.60 -3.09
C LEU A 20 34.56 23.87 -1.81
N PRO A 21 34.12 24.56 -0.75
CA PRO A 21 33.62 23.92 0.48
C PRO A 21 32.41 22.98 0.30
N CYS A 22 31.73 23.04 -0.86
CA CYS A 22 30.68 22.11 -1.27
C CYS A 22 31.17 20.90 -2.10
N ASN A 23 32.48 20.68 -2.18
CA ASN A 23 33.19 19.65 -3.00
C ASN A 23 33.13 19.82 -4.53
N HIS A 24 32.43 20.85 -5.04
CA HIS A 24 32.48 21.21 -6.46
C HIS A 24 33.81 21.85 -6.85
N ASN A 25 34.12 21.86 -8.15
CA ASN A 25 35.41 22.29 -8.69
C ASN A 25 35.24 23.47 -9.65
N VAL A 26 36.16 24.44 -9.58
CA VAL A 26 36.29 25.56 -10.53
C VAL A 26 37.77 25.83 -10.79
N CYS A 27 38.15 26.36 -11.96
CA CYS A 27 39.50 26.85 -12.21
C CYS A 27 39.89 27.92 -11.18
N TYR A 28 41.15 28.00 -10.75
CA TYR A 28 41.60 29.00 -9.77
C TYR A 28 41.21 30.45 -10.16
N GLN A 29 41.41 30.82 -11.43
CA GLN A 29 41.02 32.13 -11.95
C GLN A 29 39.50 32.35 -11.94
N CYS A 30 38.71 31.29 -12.13
CA CYS A 30 37.24 31.34 -12.10
C CYS A 30 36.68 31.39 -10.68
N ALA A 31 37.41 30.90 -9.66
CA ALA A 31 37.07 31.22 -8.28
C ALA A 31 37.26 32.72 -7.99
N ASN A 32 38.21 33.40 -8.66
CA ASN A 32 38.50 34.82 -8.45
C ASN A 32 37.42 35.75 -9.00
N THR A 33 36.59 35.27 -9.93
CA THR A 33 35.37 35.94 -10.39
C THR A 33 34.13 35.61 -9.55
N LEU A 34 34.23 34.68 -8.59
CA LEU A 34 33.13 34.25 -7.70
C LEU A 34 33.26 34.78 -6.26
N ILE A 35 34.31 35.57 -5.95
CA ILE A 35 34.45 36.25 -4.66
C ILE A 35 33.84 37.65 -4.73
N HIS A 36 32.98 37.95 -3.75
CA HIS A 36 32.36 39.26 -3.58
C HIS A 36 32.43 39.70 -2.11
N PRO A 37 32.52 41.01 -1.81
CA PRO A 37 32.45 41.52 -0.45
C PRO A 37 31.04 41.29 0.13
N VAL A 38 30.93 41.07 1.44
CA VAL A 38 29.62 40.88 2.12
C VAL A 38 28.93 42.23 2.36
N SER A 39 28.63 42.95 1.27
CA SER A 39 27.86 44.19 1.28
C SER A 39 26.38 43.90 1.04
N ARG A 40 25.59 43.96 2.12
CA ARG A 40 24.16 43.59 2.30
C ARG A 40 23.91 42.18 2.82
N ILE A 41 22.88 42.07 3.66
CA ILE A 41 22.36 40.82 4.20
C ILE A 41 21.71 40.05 3.06
N VAL A 42 22.29 38.91 2.70
CA VAL A 42 21.58 37.82 2.03
C VAL A 42 21.10 36.88 3.13
N GLU A 43 19.84 36.47 3.08
CA GLU A 43 19.26 35.56 4.07
C GLU A 43 20.06 34.24 4.10
N LEU A 44 20.59 33.90 5.28
CA LEU A 44 21.32 32.65 5.49
C LEU A 44 20.31 31.50 5.60
N PRO A 45 20.33 30.50 4.69
CA PRO A 45 19.61 29.26 4.90
C PRO A 45 20.16 28.57 6.16
N SER A 46 19.30 28.21 7.11
CA SER A 46 19.72 27.75 8.44
C SER A 46 20.56 26.48 8.37
N ALA A 47 21.88 26.64 8.53
CA ALA A 47 22.88 25.59 8.31
C ALA A 47 23.28 24.83 9.59
N TYR A 48 22.41 24.80 10.60
CA TYR A 48 22.53 23.94 11.78
C TYR A 48 21.21 23.20 12.04
N ASN A 49 20.91 22.24 11.19
CA ASN A 49 19.95 21.17 11.48
C ASN A 49 20.50 19.82 11.03
N ILE A 50 20.50 18.84 11.92
CA ILE A 50 20.80 17.44 11.60
C ILE A 50 19.54 16.86 10.95
N VAL A 51 19.50 16.85 9.62
CA VAL A 51 18.40 16.22 8.88
C VAL A 51 18.66 14.72 8.79
N THR A 52 18.14 14.00 9.76
CA THR A 52 17.81 12.57 9.64
C THR A 52 16.91 12.39 8.41
N GLN A 53 17.07 11.30 7.65
CA GLN A 53 16.27 11.09 6.44
C GLN A 53 14.79 10.89 6.76
N GLN A 54 13.95 11.84 6.32
CA GLN A 54 12.52 11.63 6.10
C GLN A 54 12.17 12.08 4.68
N PHE A 55 11.26 11.34 4.04
CA PHE A 55 10.87 11.56 2.65
C PHE A 55 9.82 12.68 2.57
N PRO A 56 9.90 13.59 1.58
CA PRO A 56 8.78 14.46 1.24
C PRO A 56 7.60 13.61 0.76
N GLN A 57 6.41 13.87 1.31
CA GLN A 57 5.16 13.36 0.75
C GLN A 57 4.86 14.10 -0.56
N HIS A 58 4.29 13.40 -1.54
CA HIS A 58 3.72 14.02 -2.72
C HIS A 58 2.30 14.49 -2.40
N ASP A 59 1.99 15.74 -2.74
CA ASP A 59 0.63 16.22 -2.91
C ASP A 59 0.51 16.99 -4.26
N ALA A 60 -0.72 17.31 -4.68
CA ALA A 60 -1.04 17.40 -6.11
C ALA A 60 -1.06 18.80 -6.75
N ASP A 61 -0.56 18.87 -7.99
CA ASP A 61 -1.05 19.76 -9.07
C ASP A 61 -1.76 18.89 -10.12
N LYS A 62 -2.93 19.21 -10.69
CA LYS A 62 -3.58 20.51 -10.98
C LYS A 62 -2.95 21.29 -12.15
N VAL A 63 -2.77 20.61 -13.27
CA VAL A 63 -2.45 21.22 -14.57
C VAL A 63 -3.63 22.06 -15.07
N SER A 64 -3.37 23.27 -15.53
CA SER A 64 -4.33 24.14 -16.24
C SER A 64 -3.85 24.42 -17.67
N LEU A 65 -4.78 24.77 -18.56
CA LEU A 65 -4.60 24.76 -20.01
C LEU A 65 -4.12 26.09 -20.60
N LEU A 66 -3.29 25.98 -21.63
CA LEU A 66 -3.21 26.90 -22.77
C LEU A 66 -3.37 26.02 -24.02
N SER A 67 -4.50 25.98 -24.75
CA SER A 67 -5.23 27.03 -25.47
C SER A 67 -4.78 27.20 -26.92
N GLU A 68 -5.44 26.47 -27.84
CA GLU A 68 -5.66 26.92 -29.21
C GLU A 68 -7.15 26.83 -29.54
N THR A 69 -7.70 27.92 -30.07
CA THR A 69 -9.00 28.00 -30.76
C THR A 69 -8.81 27.57 -32.23
N VAL A 70 -9.81 27.20 -33.04
CA VAL A 70 -11.25 27.53 -33.13
C VAL A 70 -12.03 26.26 -33.60
N LEU A 71 -13.34 26.19 -33.88
CA LEU A 71 -14.42 27.17 -34.17
C LEU A 71 -15.80 26.56 -33.76
N SER A 72 -16.90 27.31 -33.98
CA SER A 72 -18.30 26.92 -34.27
C SER A 72 -18.88 25.56 -33.77
N ASP A 73 -20.12 25.47 -33.27
CA ASP A 73 -21.17 26.50 -33.11
C ASP A 73 -22.33 26.05 -32.18
N SER A 74 -23.07 27.04 -31.69
CA SER A 74 -24.53 27.08 -31.43
C SER A 74 -25.26 26.05 -30.53
N ASP A 75 -25.91 26.61 -29.50
CA ASP A 75 -27.26 26.29 -28.99
C ASP A 75 -27.58 24.89 -28.38
N SER A 76 -28.47 24.76 -27.38
CA SER A 76 -29.45 25.71 -26.80
C SER A 76 -29.72 25.39 -25.29
N GLY A 77 -30.75 26.01 -24.69
CA GLY A 77 -31.18 25.80 -23.29
C GLY A 77 -31.63 24.37 -22.93
N TYR A 78 -32.13 24.08 -21.73
CA TYR A 78 -33.09 24.88 -20.96
C TYR A 78 -33.12 24.61 -19.44
N SER A 79 -33.91 25.45 -18.75
CA SER A 79 -34.34 25.52 -17.34
C SER A 79 -34.69 24.18 -16.63
N ALA A 80 -34.87 24.09 -15.29
CA ALA A 80 -35.26 25.14 -14.33
C ALA A 80 -34.93 24.86 -12.83
N SER A 81 -35.21 25.89 -12.00
CA SER A 81 -35.64 25.92 -10.56
C SER A 81 -36.06 24.60 -9.87
N SER A 82 -35.99 24.39 -8.54
CA SER A 82 -35.72 25.21 -7.31
C SER A 82 -35.63 24.23 -6.09
N SER A 83 -35.43 24.51 -4.79
CA SER A 83 -35.30 25.69 -3.86
C SER A 83 -34.74 25.13 -2.51
N GLY A 84 -34.37 25.88 -1.46
CA GLY A 84 -34.34 27.32 -1.17
C GLY A 84 -34.54 27.59 0.34
N GLY A 85 -33.59 28.26 1.00
CA GLY A 85 -33.59 28.57 2.45
C GLY A 85 -32.94 27.49 3.35
N SER A 86 -32.33 27.80 4.51
CA SER A 86 -32.07 29.12 5.12
C SER A 86 -30.94 29.07 6.17
N ASP A 87 -30.41 30.25 6.52
CA ASP A 87 -29.28 30.55 7.41
C ASP A 87 -29.41 29.98 8.85
N THR A 88 -28.35 29.74 9.64
CA THR A 88 -27.38 30.74 10.17
C THR A 88 -26.09 30.08 10.73
N PRO A 89 -25.00 30.84 11.03
CA PRO A 89 -23.64 30.28 11.19
C PRO A 89 -23.19 30.00 12.64
N CYS A 90 -22.19 29.11 12.77
CA CYS A 90 -21.40 28.90 13.99
C CYS A 90 -19.90 29.06 13.74
N THR A 91 -19.21 29.76 14.66
CA THR A 91 -17.76 29.97 14.65
C THR A 91 -16.98 28.78 15.22
N PRO A 92 -15.80 28.42 14.66
CA PRO A 92 -14.88 27.52 15.34
C PRO A 92 -14.10 28.24 16.44
N SER A 93 -13.98 27.60 17.60
CA SER A 93 -13.02 27.96 18.66
C SER A 93 -12.55 26.67 19.34
N SER A 94 -11.41 26.79 20.01
CA SER A 94 -10.66 25.83 20.84
C SER A 94 -11.51 24.79 21.60
N THR A 95 -10.97 23.65 22.07
CA THR A 95 -9.76 23.59 22.91
C THR A 95 -9.19 22.17 23.08
N THR A 96 -7.89 22.09 23.38
CA THR A 96 -7.17 21.02 24.13
C THR A 96 -7.40 19.54 23.82
N ILE A 97 -6.31 18.91 23.39
CA ILE A 97 -6.02 17.49 23.64
C ILE A 97 -5.91 17.24 25.16
N VAL A 98 -6.41 16.10 25.63
CA VAL A 98 -6.17 15.57 26.99
C VAL A 98 -4.98 14.61 26.93
N ASN A 99 -4.08 14.67 27.92
CA ASN A 99 -2.85 13.89 27.98
C ASN A 99 -2.75 13.07 29.29
N ASP A 100 -1.69 12.25 29.39
CA ASP A 100 -1.22 11.44 30.55
C ASP A 100 -1.95 10.10 30.82
N PRO A 101 -1.34 9.17 31.61
CA PRO A 101 0.07 8.96 31.98
C PRO A 101 0.58 7.58 31.43
N PHE A 102 1.78 7.02 31.64
CA PHE A 102 2.81 7.04 32.70
C PHE A 102 4.23 7.02 32.05
N HIS A 103 5.30 7.62 32.60
CA HIS A 103 6.06 7.25 33.82
C HIS A 103 6.56 5.79 33.83
N SER A 104 7.74 5.41 34.36
CA SER A 104 8.73 6.01 35.27
C SER A 104 9.98 5.08 35.32
N HIS A 105 11.17 5.35 35.86
CA HIS A 105 11.95 6.50 36.38
C HIS A 105 13.44 6.00 36.41
N ALA A 106 14.53 6.70 36.79
CA ALA A 106 14.84 7.97 37.44
C ALA A 106 16.16 8.55 36.79
N SER A 107 16.94 9.54 37.26
CA SER A 107 16.97 10.38 38.47
C SER A 107 17.45 11.80 38.12
N ALA A 108 17.06 12.80 38.91
CA ALA A 108 17.54 14.18 38.77
C ALA A 108 18.05 14.74 40.10
N ILE A 109 18.88 15.79 40.04
CA ILE A 109 19.05 16.77 41.13
C ILE A 109 18.79 18.16 40.53
N SER A 110 18.15 19.02 41.30
CA SER A 110 17.52 20.27 40.86
C SER A 110 18.37 21.51 41.19
N ILE A 111 18.09 22.64 40.52
CA ILE A 111 17.77 23.94 41.11
C ILE A 111 17.06 24.78 40.01
N ALA A 112 16.22 25.75 40.40
CA ALA A 112 15.25 26.41 39.50
C ALA A 112 15.19 27.94 39.68
N GLN A 113 14.29 28.59 38.92
CA GLN A 113 13.87 30.01 39.03
C GLN A 113 14.88 31.05 38.46
N THR A 114 14.51 32.23 37.93
CA THR A 114 13.20 32.94 37.92
C THR A 114 13.07 33.96 36.74
N THR A 115 11.85 34.48 36.52
CA THR A 115 11.48 35.83 35.99
C THR A 115 11.83 36.30 34.57
N THR A 116 10.80 36.85 33.90
CA THR A 116 10.83 37.90 32.86
C THR A 116 10.56 39.27 33.52
N PRO A 117 10.51 40.42 32.79
CA PRO A 117 11.25 40.84 31.59
C PRO A 117 12.07 42.14 31.85
N ALA A 118 13.09 42.45 31.02
CA ALA A 118 13.72 43.78 31.02
C ALA A 118 14.30 44.17 29.65
N THR A 119 14.06 45.40 29.23
CA THR A 119 14.67 46.01 28.03
C THR A 119 15.99 46.66 28.42
N LEU A 120 17.13 46.14 27.96
CA LEU A 120 18.40 46.86 28.02
C LEU A 120 19.17 46.80 26.70
N THR A 121 19.66 47.97 26.32
CA THR A 121 20.55 48.24 25.20
C THR A 121 21.94 47.62 25.40
N GLY A 122 22.55 47.19 24.30
CA GLY A 122 24.02 47.16 24.19
C GLY A 122 24.71 45.91 24.72
N VAL A 123 24.76 44.87 23.89
CA VAL A 123 25.92 43.97 23.84
C VAL A 123 26.64 44.25 22.54
N ASN A 124 27.88 44.74 22.62
CA ASN A 124 28.73 44.86 21.44
C ASN A 124 29.03 43.45 20.90
N LEU A 125 28.60 43.16 19.67
CA LEU A 125 29.32 42.15 18.89
C LEU A 125 30.76 42.64 18.69
N PRO A 126 31.76 41.75 18.57
CA PRO A 126 33.01 42.12 17.93
C PRO A 126 32.69 42.67 16.54
N SER A 127 33.17 43.88 16.24
CA SER A 127 33.09 44.44 14.90
C SER A 127 33.75 43.46 13.92
N LEU A 128 32.98 42.90 12.98
CA LEU A 128 33.57 42.15 11.88
C LEU A 128 34.57 43.08 11.16
N PRO A 129 35.78 42.61 10.81
CA PRO A 129 36.68 43.41 10.00
C PRO A 129 36.02 43.75 8.66
N GLU A 130 36.25 44.96 8.17
CA GLU A 130 35.54 45.56 7.01
C GLU A 130 35.90 44.91 5.65
N SER A 131 36.39 43.67 5.65
CA SER A 131 36.94 42.94 4.51
C SER A 131 36.47 41.47 4.39
N VAL A 132 35.49 41.03 5.19
CA VAL A 132 34.95 39.67 5.06
C VAL A 132 34.35 39.48 3.67
N SER A 133 34.85 38.47 2.96
CA SER A 133 34.49 38.16 1.58
C SER A 133 33.84 36.78 1.50
N CYS A 134 32.85 36.62 0.62
CA CYS A 134 32.17 35.34 0.40
C CYS A 134 32.38 34.82 -1.02
N LEU A 135 32.31 33.50 -1.19
CA LEU A 135 32.33 32.80 -2.46
C LEU A 135 31.05 31.98 -2.62
N THR A 136 30.39 32.08 -3.77
CA THR A 136 29.19 31.28 -4.10
C THR A 136 29.51 30.23 -5.16
N CYS A 137 29.10 28.98 -4.92
CA CYS A 137 29.30 27.89 -5.88
C CYS A 137 28.28 27.95 -7.03
N PRO A 138 28.70 27.96 -8.32
CA PRO A 138 27.80 28.05 -9.47
C PRO A 138 27.01 26.76 -9.78
N ILE A 139 27.37 25.61 -9.18
CA ILE A 139 26.66 24.33 -9.40
C ILE A 139 25.54 24.10 -8.37
N CYS A 140 25.69 24.59 -7.14
CA CYS A 140 24.76 24.31 -6.04
C CYS A 140 24.37 25.51 -5.18
N ASN A 141 24.71 26.72 -5.62
CA ASN A 141 24.39 28.03 -5.02
C ASN A 141 24.74 28.19 -3.53
N ARG A 142 25.54 27.29 -2.96
CA ARG A 142 26.04 27.39 -1.59
C ARG A 142 27.11 28.49 -1.51
N ALA A 143 26.80 29.54 -0.74
CA ALA A 143 27.77 30.53 -0.28
C ALA A 143 28.71 29.95 0.78
N SER A 144 29.92 30.50 0.89
CA SER A 144 30.89 30.17 1.95
C SER A 144 31.79 31.38 2.20
N PHE A 145 32.06 31.68 3.47
CA PHE A 145 32.99 32.74 3.86
C PHE A 145 34.43 32.31 3.55
N VAL A 146 35.25 33.27 3.13
CA VAL A 146 36.66 33.08 2.82
C VAL A 146 37.49 33.91 3.80
N ASP A 147 38.61 33.38 4.27
CA ASP A 147 39.51 34.09 5.18
C ASP A 147 40.41 35.08 4.44
N ASP A 148 41.25 35.83 5.18
CA ASP A 148 42.10 36.91 4.64
C ASP A 148 43.12 36.44 3.58
N ARG A 149 43.26 35.12 3.38
CA ARG A 149 44.10 34.52 2.32
C ARG A 149 43.35 34.37 0.99
N GLY A 150 42.04 34.61 0.97
CA GLY A 150 41.19 34.44 -0.20
C GLY A 150 41.27 33.03 -0.76
N ILE A 151 41.36 32.93 -2.08
CA ILE A 151 41.40 31.65 -2.81
C ILE A 151 42.71 30.89 -2.57
N ASN A 152 43.75 31.55 -2.06
CA ASN A 152 44.97 30.87 -1.60
C ASN A 152 44.70 29.98 -0.38
N GLY A 153 43.59 30.19 0.34
CA GLY A 153 43.09 29.29 1.37
C GLY A 153 42.41 28.01 0.82
N LEU A 154 41.96 28.00 -0.44
CA LEU A 154 41.24 26.86 -1.01
C LEU A 154 42.20 25.73 -1.49
N PRO A 155 41.88 24.46 -1.21
CA PRO A 155 42.74 23.34 -1.59
C PRO A 155 42.72 23.12 -3.12
N ARG A 156 43.91 23.10 -3.72
CA ARG A 156 44.08 22.81 -5.16
C ARG A 156 43.79 21.33 -5.45
N ASN A 157 42.93 21.04 -6.42
CA ASN A 157 42.58 19.69 -6.80
C ASN A 157 43.66 19.04 -7.67
N LYS A 158 44.74 18.59 -7.02
CA LYS A 158 45.85 17.85 -7.66
C LYS A 158 45.38 16.57 -8.37
N ALA A 159 44.28 15.95 -7.93
CA ALA A 159 43.72 14.78 -8.59
C ALA A 159 43.07 15.16 -9.92
N MET A 160 42.25 16.23 -9.96
CA MET A 160 41.65 16.75 -11.20
C MET A 160 42.72 17.21 -12.20
N ASN A 161 43.73 17.97 -11.77
CA ASN A 161 44.90 18.32 -12.61
C ASN A 161 45.59 17.06 -13.19
N SER A 162 45.69 15.96 -12.44
CA SER A 162 46.26 14.69 -12.89
C SER A 162 45.32 13.85 -13.78
N ILE A 163 44.01 14.06 -13.70
CA ILE A 163 43.02 13.46 -14.60
C ILE A 163 42.98 14.23 -15.92
N VAL A 164 42.80 15.56 -15.88
CA VAL A 164 42.92 16.48 -17.03
C VAL A 164 44.23 16.25 -17.76
N GLY A 165 45.37 16.36 -17.06
CA GLY A 165 46.69 16.15 -17.65
C GLY A 165 46.96 14.74 -18.15
N ARG A 166 46.08 13.75 -17.92
CA ARG A 166 46.08 12.45 -18.63
C ARG A 166 45.12 12.46 -19.81
N TYR A 167 43.91 12.96 -19.63
CA TYR A 167 42.87 13.09 -20.65
C TYR A 167 43.37 13.91 -21.85
N THR A 168 43.95 15.09 -21.61
CA THR A 168 44.58 15.93 -22.65
C THR A 168 45.72 15.19 -23.35
N ARG A 169 46.56 14.42 -22.63
CA ARG A 169 47.60 13.58 -23.27
C ARG A 169 47.07 12.42 -24.12
N THR A 170 45.85 11.95 -23.89
CA THR A 170 45.16 11.02 -24.80
C THR A 170 44.53 11.72 -26.01
N LEU A 171 44.21 13.01 -25.91
CA LEU A 171 43.80 13.85 -27.05
C LEU A 171 45.02 14.25 -27.89
N ASP A 172 46.15 14.58 -27.26
CA ASP A 172 47.46 14.85 -27.87
C ASP A 172 48.16 13.58 -28.41
N ALA A 173 47.41 12.60 -28.91
CA ALA A 173 47.92 11.47 -29.68
C ALA A 173 48.45 11.87 -31.08
N SER A 174 48.81 13.14 -31.25
CA SER A 174 49.17 13.84 -32.49
C SER A 174 50.67 13.80 -32.81
N LEU A 175 51.41 12.82 -32.27
CA LEU A 175 52.84 12.54 -32.59
C LEU A 175 53.04 11.93 -34.00
N ARG A 176 52.24 12.38 -34.97
CA ARG A 176 52.32 12.04 -36.39
C ARG A 176 53.04 13.19 -37.12
N PRO A 177 54.13 12.93 -37.87
CA PRO A 177 54.71 13.93 -38.75
C PRO A 177 53.64 14.45 -39.73
N PRO A 178 53.47 15.77 -39.91
CA PRO A 178 52.50 16.31 -40.87
C PRO A 178 52.83 15.96 -42.33
N LEU A 179 54.05 15.46 -42.58
CA LEU A 179 54.57 15.03 -43.88
C LEU A 179 54.37 13.52 -44.15
N CYS A 180 53.60 12.80 -43.33
CA CYS A 180 53.29 11.37 -43.52
C CYS A 180 51.98 11.15 -44.31
N GLU A 181 51.99 11.41 -45.62
CA GLU A 181 50.83 11.25 -46.52
C GLU A 181 50.44 9.79 -46.85
N GLY A 182 50.78 8.82 -45.98
CA GLY A 182 50.52 7.40 -46.15
C GLY A 182 49.42 6.87 -45.23
N LYS A 183 48.67 5.84 -45.67
CA LYS A 183 47.55 5.23 -44.93
C LYS A 183 47.91 4.57 -43.58
N SER A 184 49.18 4.57 -43.17
CA SER A 184 49.67 4.12 -41.86
C SER A 184 50.77 5.07 -41.34
N PRO A 185 50.41 6.28 -40.85
CA PRO A 185 51.39 7.30 -40.44
C PRO A 185 52.27 6.77 -39.30
N GLN A 186 53.58 6.78 -39.53
CA GLN A 186 54.57 6.29 -38.57
C GLN A 186 54.89 7.36 -37.52
N VAL A 187 55.12 6.94 -36.28
CA VAL A 187 55.47 7.84 -35.17
C VAL A 187 56.78 8.57 -35.49
N ALA A 188 56.87 9.84 -35.10
CA ALA A 188 58.11 10.60 -35.23
C ALA A 188 59.25 9.96 -34.41
N THR A 189 60.42 9.82 -35.03
CA THR A 189 61.62 9.23 -34.40
C THR A 189 62.71 10.27 -34.15
N VAL A 190 62.74 11.37 -34.92
CA VAL A 190 63.70 12.47 -34.76
C VAL A 190 63.03 13.85 -34.86
N LYS A 191 63.57 14.85 -34.14
CA LYS A 191 63.29 16.28 -34.34
C LYS A 191 64.54 16.93 -34.94
N CYS A 192 64.38 17.78 -35.96
CA CYS A 192 65.42 18.70 -36.38
C CYS A 192 65.34 19.97 -35.53
N LEU A 193 66.44 20.37 -34.88
CA LEU A 193 66.41 21.56 -34.02
C LEU A 193 66.33 22.87 -34.82
N GLN A 194 66.94 22.93 -36.01
CA GLN A 194 66.98 24.13 -36.85
C GLN A 194 65.79 24.27 -37.80
N CYS A 195 65.06 23.18 -38.09
CA CYS A 195 63.80 23.22 -38.83
C CYS A 195 62.57 23.12 -37.93
N GLU A 196 62.76 22.83 -36.64
CA GLU A 196 61.77 22.47 -35.61
C GLU A 196 60.80 21.29 -35.92
N VAL A 197 60.77 20.79 -37.15
CA VAL A 197 59.89 19.69 -37.59
C VAL A 197 60.30 18.33 -37.00
N LEU A 198 59.28 17.56 -36.65
CA LEU A 198 59.34 16.14 -36.28
C LEU A 198 59.22 15.24 -37.52
N TYR A 199 60.10 14.24 -37.64
CA TYR A 199 60.13 13.29 -38.75
C TYR A 199 60.16 11.85 -38.22
N CYS A 200 59.46 10.93 -38.90
CA CYS A 200 59.78 9.50 -38.83
C CYS A 200 60.99 9.20 -39.74
N ASN A 201 61.67 8.06 -39.56
CA ASN A 201 62.88 7.72 -40.31
C ASN A 201 62.71 7.82 -41.85
N VAL A 202 61.52 7.45 -42.37
CA VAL A 202 61.21 7.50 -43.82
C VAL A 202 61.04 8.95 -44.32
N CYS A 203 60.33 9.80 -43.58
CA CYS A 203 60.19 11.21 -43.95
C CYS A 203 61.47 12.02 -43.71
N ARG A 204 62.31 11.62 -42.75
CA ARG A 204 63.67 12.16 -42.58
C ARG A 204 64.47 11.98 -43.86
N GLU A 205 64.55 10.76 -44.40
CA GLU A 205 65.39 10.47 -45.56
C GLU A 205 64.87 11.10 -46.86
N LYS A 206 63.55 11.30 -46.99
CA LYS A 206 62.96 12.01 -48.14
C LYS A 206 63.06 13.54 -48.07
N CYS A 207 62.79 14.13 -46.91
CA CYS A 207 62.59 15.58 -46.76
C CYS A 207 63.73 16.28 -46.01
N HIS A 208 64.62 15.53 -45.35
CA HIS A 208 65.79 16.03 -44.62
C HIS A 208 67.01 15.09 -44.81
N PRO A 209 67.43 14.81 -46.06
CA PRO A 209 68.57 13.93 -46.33
C PRO A 209 69.87 14.51 -45.75
N SER A 210 70.79 13.62 -45.33
CA SER A 210 72.09 13.97 -44.72
C SER A 210 73.14 14.49 -45.73
N ARG A 211 72.70 15.07 -46.86
CA ARG A 211 73.54 15.58 -47.95
C ARG A 211 72.94 16.88 -48.49
N GLY A 212 73.79 17.80 -48.96
CA GLY A 212 73.35 19.14 -49.38
C GLY A 212 73.24 20.12 -48.19
N PRO A 213 72.54 21.25 -48.34
CA PRO A 213 72.60 22.36 -47.38
C PRO A 213 72.11 22.01 -45.96
N LEU A 214 71.13 21.11 -45.85
CA LEU A 214 70.56 20.67 -44.56
C LEU A 214 71.48 19.73 -43.75
N ALA A 215 72.59 19.25 -44.33
CA ALA A 215 73.50 18.31 -43.66
C ALA A 215 74.22 18.89 -42.42
N LYS A 216 74.15 20.21 -42.20
CA LYS A 216 74.67 20.88 -41.00
C LYS A 216 73.67 20.95 -39.83
N HIS A 217 72.42 20.53 -40.03
CA HIS A 217 71.39 20.61 -38.99
C HIS A 217 71.50 19.46 -37.98
N THR A 218 71.19 19.76 -36.72
CA THR A 218 71.23 18.84 -35.59
C THR A 218 69.91 18.08 -35.49
N LEU A 219 69.97 16.76 -35.71
CA LEU A 219 68.85 15.85 -35.47
C LEU A 219 69.02 15.22 -34.07
N VAL A 220 68.01 15.38 -33.22
CA VAL A 220 67.88 14.67 -31.93
C VAL A 220 66.76 13.64 -32.04
N ASN A 221 66.77 12.57 -31.24
CA ASN A 221 65.63 11.65 -31.25
C ASN A 221 64.40 12.34 -30.66
N ALA A 222 63.21 12.11 -31.23
CA ALA A 222 61.94 12.61 -30.69
C ALA A 222 61.66 12.03 -29.29
N ASP A 223 62.28 10.88 -28.98
CA ASP A 223 62.20 10.19 -27.70
C ASP A 223 63.36 10.55 -26.73
N SER A 224 64.27 11.47 -27.07
CA SER A 224 65.43 11.80 -26.22
C SER A 224 65.11 12.51 -24.90
N GLU A 225 63.86 12.95 -24.66
CA GLU A 225 63.41 13.40 -23.34
C GLU A 225 62.81 12.27 -22.48
N LYS A 226 62.68 11.04 -23.01
CA LYS A 226 62.13 9.87 -22.29
C LYS A 226 63.17 9.15 -21.42
N GLN A 227 63.96 9.87 -20.62
CA GLN A 227 64.59 9.32 -19.40
C GLN A 227 65.23 10.39 -18.48
N GLU A 228 64.41 11.04 -17.66
CA GLU A 228 64.51 10.63 -16.25
C GLU A 228 63.37 9.61 -16.00
N PRO A 229 63.61 8.52 -15.26
CA PRO A 229 62.49 7.80 -14.64
C PRO A 229 61.78 8.80 -13.73
N ALA A 230 60.45 8.90 -13.81
CA ALA A 230 59.70 9.89 -13.05
C ALA A 230 60.03 9.78 -11.55
N ARG A 231 60.87 10.70 -11.05
CA ARG A 231 61.17 10.82 -9.62
C ARG A 231 59.82 10.91 -8.92
N LYS A 232 59.64 10.12 -7.86
CA LYS A 232 58.47 10.23 -6.98
C LYS A 232 58.25 11.72 -6.72
N ILE A 233 57.09 12.29 -7.08
CA ILE A 233 56.80 13.72 -6.86
C ILE A 233 56.43 13.94 -5.38
N GLY A 234 57.34 13.54 -4.49
CA GLY A 234 57.76 14.43 -3.44
C GLY A 234 58.45 15.64 -4.08
N TYR A 235 58.30 16.78 -3.44
CA TYR A 235 58.84 18.05 -3.90
C TYR A 235 60.36 17.96 -4.14
N PRO A 236 60.93 18.80 -5.03
CA PRO A 236 62.34 19.16 -4.87
C PRO A 236 62.51 19.65 -3.43
N THR A 237 63.33 18.95 -2.65
CA THR A 237 63.53 19.27 -1.25
C THR A 237 64.36 20.53 -1.14
N LEU A 238 63.67 21.66 -1.01
CA LEU A 238 64.07 22.65 -0.01
C LEU A 238 64.43 21.86 1.26
N PRO A 239 65.65 21.99 1.81
CA PRO A 239 65.97 21.36 3.08
C PRO A 239 64.93 21.82 4.10
N ASN A 240 64.39 20.87 4.87
CA ASN A 240 63.23 21.03 5.75
C ASN A 240 61.85 21.18 5.07
N LYS A 241 61.46 20.19 4.23
CA LYS A 241 60.03 19.82 4.07
C LYS A 241 59.76 18.37 4.50
N PRO A 242 59.07 18.14 5.63
CA PRO A 242 58.87 16.80 6.20
C PRO A 242 57.82 15.97 5.44
N ILE A 243 57.94 14.65 5.52
CA ILE A 243 57.08 13.68 4.81
C ILE A 243 55.66 13.68 5.41
N THR A 244 54.65 13.84 4.56
CA THR A 244 53.23 13.80 4.97
C THR A 244 52.72 12.36 5.12
N SER A 245 52.92 11.76 6.29
CA SER A 245 52.50 10.40 6.65
C SER A 245 51.09 10.31 7.24
N LEU A 246 50.49 11.45 7.62
CA LEU A 246 49.23 11.56 8.34
C LEU A 246 48.19 12.34 7.53
N TYR A 247 46.92 12.23 7.92
CA TYR A 247 45.81 12.99 7.35
C TYR A 247 44.86 13.43 8.45
N CYS A 248 44.57 14.74 8.50
CA CYS A 248 43.62 15.32 9.46
C CYS A 248 42.21 15.17 8.93
N LEU A 249 41.33 14.50 9.68
CA LEU A 249 39.93 14.36 9.34
C LEU A 249 39.18 15.69 9.52
N SER A 250 39.49 16.47 10.56
CA SER A 250 38.88 17.78 10.83
C SER A 250 39.21 18.87 9.79
N CYS A 251 40.37 18.80 9.14
CA CYS A 251 40.84 19.80 8.17
C CYS A 251 40.96 19.27 6.73
N HIS A 252 40.62 18.00 6.49
CA HIS A 252 40.67 17.30 5.20
C HIS A 252 42.02 17.36 4.44
N LEU A 253 43.13 17.57 5.16
CA LEU A 253 44.47 17.81 4.59
C LEU A 253 45.50 16.76 5.03
N PRO A 254 46.44 16.37 4.14
CA PRO A 254 47.59 15.55 4.50
C PRO A 254 48.64 16.39 5.25
N LEU A 255 49.27 15.80 6.27
CA LEU A 255 50.21 16.47 7.16
C LEU A 255 51.36 15.54 7.59
N CYS A 256 52.43 16.15 8.08
CA CYS A 256 53.57 15.44 8.68
C CYS A 256 53.44 15.38 10.20
N VAL A 257 54.25 14.55 10.85
CA VAL A 257 54.28 14.37 12.32
C VAL A 257 54.48 15.71 13.06
N LEU A 258 55.43 16.55 12.63
CA LEU A 258 55.65 17.88 13.24
C LEU A 258 54.41 18.80 13.18
N CYS A 259 53.56 18.66 12.16
CA CYS A 259 52.32 19.45 12.05
C CYS A 259 51.21 18.97 13.00
N GLN A 260 51.29 17.74 13.52
CA GLN A 260 50.47 17.25 14.62
C GLN A 260 51.02 17.76 15.96
N ASP A 261 52.32 17.59 16.20
CA ASP A 261 52.90 17.75 17.54
C ASP A 261 53.15 19.22 17.93
N GLU A 262 53.61 20.02 16.97
CA GLU A 262 53.97 21.45 17.11
C GLU A 262 52.96 22.39 16.40
N GLY A 263 52.05 21.83 15.60
CA GLY A 263 51.17 22.60 14.70
C GLY A 263 49.73 22.76 15.17
N ARG A 264 48.93 23.49 14.36
CA ARG A 264 47.50 23.76 14.57
C ARG A 264 46.58 22.51 14.46
N HIS A 265 47.13 21.31 14.50
CA HIS A 265 46.38 20.04 14.43
C HIS A 265 46.49 19.18 15.70
N LYS A 266 47.15 19.66 16.76
CA LYS A 266 47.34 18.96 18.04
C LYS A 266 46.05 18.43 18.69
N ASN A 267 44.92 19.10 18.46
CA ASN A 267 43.61 18.74 18.99
C ASN A 267 42.65 18.15 17.93
N HIS A 268 43.15 17.83 16.72
CA HIS A 268 42.33 17.32 15.62
C HIS A 268 42.52 15.80 15.43
N GLU A 269 41.46 15.11 14.99
CA GLU A 269 41.57 13.68 14.69
C GLU A 269 42.46 13.47 13.45
N VAL A 270 43.58 12.77 13.63
CA VAL A 270 44.56 12.45 12.58
C VAL A 270 44.70 10.94 12.44
N LYS A 271 44.81 10.45 11.20
CA LYS A 271 44.97 9.01 10.91
C LYS A 271 46.10 8.75 9.90
N PRO A 272 46.80 7.60 9.96
CA PRO A 272 47.83 7.25 8.98
C PRO A 272 47.30 7.23 7.54
N ILE A 273 47.92 8.00 6.66
CA ILE A 273 47.37 8.30 5.32
C ILE A 273 47.21 7.03 4.46
N GLY A 274 48.11 6.06 4.60
CA GLY A 274 48.05 4.80 3.84
C GLY A 274 46.90 3.88 4.23
N ALA A 275 46.48 3.88 5.51
CA ALA A 275 45.33 3.10 5.97
C ALA A 275 44.01 3.77 5.54
N LEU A 276 43.92 5.09 5.73
CA LEU A 276 42.75 5.88 5.32
C LEU A 276 42.55 5.85 3.79
N TYR A 277 43.64 5.90 3.02
CA TYR A 277 43.61 5.72 1.56
C TYR A 277 43.00 4.38 1.14
N LYS A 278 43.47 3.27 1.73
CA LYS A 278 42.92 1.92 1.45
C LYS A 278 41.43 1.85 1.79
N SER A 279 41.04 2.35 2.97
CA SER A 279 39.66 2.36 3.45
C SER A 279 38.72 3.18 2.54
N ARG A 280 39.02 4.47 2.30
CA ARG A 280 38.20 5.34 1.44
C ARG A 280 38.14 4.86 -0.01
N LYS A 281 39.24 4.29 -0.54
CA LYS A 281 39.25 3.68 -1.88
C LYS A 281 38.35 2.45 -1.97
N GLY A 282 38.33 1.62 -0.93
CA GLY A 282 37.40 0.48 -0.82
C GLY A 282 35.93 0.93 -0.79
N GLN A 283 35.61 1.89 0.08
CA GLN A 283 34.26 2.48 0.19
C GLN A 283 33.77 3.07 -1.15
N LEU A 284 34.60 3.89 -1.81
CA LEU A 284 34.27 4.47 -3.10
C LEU A 284 34.08 3.39 -4.18
N SER A 285 34.90 2.33 -4.18
CA SER A 285 34.75 1.20 -5.11
C SER A 285 33.44 0.44 -4.86
N GLN A 286 33.04 0.24 -3.61
CA GLN A 286 31.78 -0.41 -3.25
C GLN A 286 30.56 0.43 -3.67
N GLN A 287 30.60 1.75 -3.43
CA GLN A 287 29.57 2.68 -3.90
C GLN A 287 29.49 2.73 -5.42
N MET A 288 30.63 2.72 -6.13
CA MET A 288 30.66 2.67 -7.60
C MET A 288 30.04 1.39 -8.16
N SER A 289 30.34 0.23 -7.56
CA SER A 289 29.68 -1.03 -7.94
C SER A 289 28.17 -1.00 -7.70
N SER A 290 27.71 -0.42 -6.58
CA SER A 290 26.28 -0.25 -6.29
C SER A 290 25.60 0.68 -7.31
N LEU A 291 26.24 1.80 -7.66
CA LEU A 291 25.74 2.73 -8.67
C LEU A 291 25.66 2.09 -10.06
N SER A 292 26.66 1.27 -10.44
CA SER A 292 26.65 0.51 -11.70
C SER A 292 25.47 -0.48 -11.76
N THR A 293 25.19 -1.20 -10.68
CA THR A 293 24.01 -2.07 -10.58
C THR A 293 22.71 -1.29 -10.72
N LYS A 294 22.59 -0.11 -10.06
CA LYS A 294 21.40 0.76 -10.20
C LYS A 294 21.25 1.32 -11.62
N ALA A 295 22.35 1.70 -12.28
CA ALA A 295 22.33 2.18 -13.66
C ALA A 295 21.89 1.07 -14.63
N ARG A 296 22.28 -0.19 -14.38
CA ARG A 296 21.78 -1.35 -15.12
C ARG A 296 20.28 -1.55 -14.89
N GLN A 297 19.82 -1.56 -13.64
CA GLN A 297 18.40 -1.67 -13.31
C GLN A 297 17.55 -0.55 -13.96
N ALA A 298 18.06 0.68 -14.00
CA ALA A 298 17.41 1.80 -14.69
C ALA A 298 17.35 1.59 -16.21
N LYS A 299 18.40 1.06 -16.83
CA LYS A 299 18.37 0.67 -18.26
C LYS A 299 17.36 -0.45 -18.51
N ASP A 300 17.33 -1.48 -17.68
CA ASP A 300 16.43 -2.62 -17.82
C ASP A 300 14.96 -2.17 -17.68
N LEU A 301 14.67 -1.24 -16.75
CA LEU A 301 13.37 -0.56 -16.64
C LEU A 301 13.02 0.26 -17.91
N VAL A 302 13.97 1.02 -18.46
CA VAL A 302 13.74 1.81 -19.69
C VAL A 302 13.48 0.92 -20.91
N MET A 303 14.04 -0.29 -20.97
CA MET A 303 13.71 -1.27 -22.01
C MET A 303 12.28 -1.80 -21.83
N ALA A 304 11.91 -2.26 -20.62
CA ALA A 304 10.56 -2.73 -20.33
C ALA A 304 9.46 -1.66 -20.58
N LEU A 305 9.73 -0.40 -20.25
CA LEU A 305 8.82 0.73 -20.52
C LEU A 305 8.67 1.07 -22.01
N ARG A 306 9.61 0.66 -22.87
CA ARG A 306 9.50 0.81 -24.33
C ARG A 306 8.73 -0.33 -25.00
N GLU A 307 8.72 -1.51 -24.39
CA GLU A 307 7.99 -2.69 -24.85
C GLU A 307 6.52 -2.67 -24.40
N MET A 308 6.26 -2.13 -23.20
CA MET A 308 4.92 -2.08 -22.59
C MET A 308 3.79 -1.49 -23.49
N PRO A 309 3.99 -0.43 -24.30
CA PRO A 309 2.95 0.08 -25.19
C PRO A 309 2.45 -0.96 -26.20
N ALA A 310 3.35 -1.76 -26.78
CA ALA A 310 2.99 -2.77 -27.78
C ALA A 310 2.21 -3.95 -27.17
N GLU A 311 2.55 -4.38 -25.95
CA GLU A 311 1.77 -5.39 -25.23
C GLU A 311 0.41 -4.85 -24.74
N ILE A 312 0.30 -3.55 -24.44
CA ILE A 312 -1.00 -2.90 -24.17
C ILE A 312 -1.86 -2.86 -25.43
N GLU A 313 -1.32 -2.42 -26.57
CA GLU A 313 -2.01 -2.35 -27.86
C GLU A 313 -2.52 -3.73 -28.30
N LYS A 314 -1.64 -4.74 -28.25
CA LYS A 314 -1.98 -6.14 -28.48
C LYS A 314 -3.09 -6.64 -27.54
N SER A 315 -2.99 -6.36 -26.24
CA SER A 315 -4.02 -6.75 -25.28
C SER A 315 -5.36 -6.01 -25.46
N SER A 316 -5.36 -4.82 -26.07
CA SER A 316 -6.59 -4.11 -26.47
C SER A 316 -7.19 -4.79 -27.70
N ASN A 317 -6.41 -4.99 -28.76
CA ASN A 317 -6.83 -5.65 -29.99
C ASN A 317 -7.38 -7.07 -29.76
N GLU A 318 -6.77 -7.86 -28.85
CA GLU A 318 -7.27 -9.17 -28.43
C GLU A 318 -8.64 -9.09 -27.72
N LEU A 319 -8.84 -8.08 -26.86
CA LEU A 319 -10.10 -7.86 -26.15
C LEU A 319 -11.21 -7.35 -27.09
N GLU A 320 -10.90 -6.37 -27.93
CA GLU A 320 -11.81 -5.79 -28.92
C GLU A 320 -12.28 -6.85 -29.94
N SER A 321 -11.35 -7.62 -30.51
CA SER A 321 -11.65 -8.74 -31.41
C SER A 321 -12.58 -9.76 -30.76
N LYS A 322 -12.35 -10.10 -29.48
CA LYS A 322 -13.21 -11.00 -28.72
C LYS A 322 -14.60 -10.41 -28.49
N THR A 323 -14.70 -9.16 -28.05
CA THR A 323 -15.98 -8.48 -27.81
C THR A 323 -16.80 -8.37 -29.08
N VAL A 324 -16.19 -7.96 -30.20
CA VAL A 324 -16.84 -7.91 -31.52
C VAL A 324 -17.33 -9.30 -31.94
N THR A 325 -16.52 -10.35 -31.76
CA THR A 325 -16.92 -11.73 -32.08
C THR A 325 -18.13 -12.18 -31.26
N GLN A 326 -18.15 -11.89 -29.95
CA GLN A 326 -19.26 -12.26 -29.07
C GLN A 326 -20.55 -11.50 -29.37
N LEU A 327 -20.47 -10.19 -29.66
CA LEU A 327 -21.64 -9.38 -30.03
C LEU A 327 -22.19 -9.78 -31.41
N ASN A 328 -21.34 -10.03 -32.40
CA ASN A 328 -21.75 -10.50 -33.72
C ASN A 328 -22.52 -11.83 -33.64
N HIS A 329 -22.09 -12.76 -32.77
CA HIS A 329 -22.80 -14.03 -32.58
C HIS A 329 -24.20 -13.82 -31.96
N LEU A 330 -24.37 -12.89 -31.02
CA LEU A 330 -25.68 -12.54 -30.48
C LEU A 330 -26.60 -11.90 -31.55
N MET A 331 -26.04 -11.03 -32.39
CA MET A 331 -26.76 -10.46 -33.54
C MET A 331 -27.19 -11.54 -34.54
N GLU A 332 -26.35 -12.54 -34.79
CA GLU A 332 -26.65 -13.68 -35.66
C GLU A 332 -27.78 -14.56 -35.13
N LEU A 333 -27.86 -14.75 -33.80
CA LEU A 333 -28.97 -15.46 -33.15
C LEU A 333 -30.30 -14.68 -33.27
N LEU A 334 -30.27 -13.35 -33.10
CA LEU A 334 -31.45 -12.49 -33.27
C LEU A 334 -31.91 -12.41 -34.73
N GLN A 335 -30.99 -12.27 -35.69
CA GLN A 335 -31.28 -12.25 -37.11
C GLN A 335 -31.90 -13.58 -37.59
N ARG A 336 -31.38 -14.72 -37.10
CA ARG A 336 -31.97 -16.05 -37.34
C ARG A 336 -33.39 -16.16 -36.78
N LYS A 337 -33.67 -15.62 -35.59
CA LYS A 337 -35.04 -15.60 -35.02
C LYS A 337 -36.00 -14.72 -35.83
N LYS A 338 -35.53 -13.59 -36.35
CA LYS A 338 -36.28 -12.75 -37.29
C LYS A 338 -36.60 -13.50 -38.60
N GLU A 339 -35.68 -14.30 -39.11
CA GLU A 339 -35.91 -15.15 -40.29
C GLU A 339 -36.94 -16.27 -40.02
N ASP A 340 -36.90 -16.91 -38.85
CA ASP A 340 -37.93 -17.87 -38.42
C ASP A 340 -39.34 -17.23 -38.45
N PHE A 341 -39.51 -16.06 -37.83
CA PHE A 341 -40.80 -15.35 -37.79
C PHE A 341 -41.28 -14.92 -39.17
N LEU A 342 -40.40 -14.38 -40.02
CA LEU A 342 -40.74 -14.00 -41.39
C LEU A 342 -41.17 -15.22 -42.24
N GLN A 343 -40.57 -16.39 -42.00
CA GLN A 343 -41.01 -17.63 -42.67
C GLN A 343 -42.41 -18.08 -42.21
N ILE A 344 -42.75 -17.91 -40.92
CA ILE A 344 -44.09 -18.20 -40.40
C ILE A 344 -45.14 -17.29 -41.04
N ILE A 345 -44.90 -15.97 -41.05
CA ILE A 345 -45.80 -14.98 -41.69
C ILE A 345 -45.95 -15.30 -43.19
N GLY A 346 -44.85 -15.64 -43.87
CA GLY A 346 -44.86 -16.03 -45.29
C GLY A 346 -45.76 -17.22 -45.59
N LYS A 347 -45.69 -18.27 -44.76
CA LYS A 347 -46.52 -19.48 -44.84
C LYS A 347 -48.00 -19.21 -44.57
N GLU A 348 -48.32 -18.43 -43.53
CA GLU A 348 -49.70 -18.08 -43.19
C GLU A 348 -50.35 -17.25 -44.30
N ARG A 349 -49.62 -16.26 -44.82
CA ARG A 349 -50.04 -15.44 -45.98
C ARG A 349 -50.31 -16.32 -47.20
N GLU A 350 -49.41 -17.25 -47.53
CA GLU A 350 -49.59 -18.17 -48.66
C GLU A 350 -50.84 -19.03 -48.51
N ALA A 351 -51.05 -19.62 -47.32
CA ALA A 351 -52.24 -20.43 -47.03
C ALA A 351 -53.55 -19.62 -47.13
N LYS A 352 -53.58 -18.39 -46.59
CA LYS A 352 -54.72 -17.46 -46.69
C LYS A 352 -55.01 -17.09 -48.15
N CYS A 353 -53.99 -16.66 -48.90
CA CYS A 353 -54.12 -16.31 -50.31
C CYS A 353 -54.66 -17.48 -51.14
N LYS A 354 -54.10 -18.69 -50.95
CA LYS A 354 -54.54 -19.90 -51.64
C LYS A 354 -56.01 -20.23 -51.35
N MET A 355 -56.44 -20.21 -50.09
CA MET A 355 -57.84 -20.53 -49.74
C MET A 355 -58.83 -19.50 -50.30
N VAL A 356 -58.45 -18.22 -50.39
CA VAL A 356 -59.27 -17.18 -51.04
C VAL A 356 -59.33 -17.40 -52.56
N GLN A 357 -58.21 -17.75 -53.22
CA GLN A 357 -58.19 -18.08 -54.65
C GLN A 357 -59.06 -19.30 -54.97
N GLU A 358 -58.99 -20.37 -54.17
CA GLU A 358 -59.82 -21.55 -54.31
C GLU A 358 -61.32 -21.25 -54.08
N GLN A 359 -61.66 -20.42 -53.09
CA GLN A 359 -63.06 -19.98 -52.88
C GLN A 359 -63.57 -19.12 -54.04
N LEU A 360 -62.75 -18.20 -54.58
CA LEU A 360 -63.09 -17.37 -55.73
C LEU A 360 -63.33 -18.21 -56.99
N GLN A 361 -62.49 -19.21 -57.24
CA GLN A 361 -62.66 -20.15 -58.36
C GLN A 361 -63.96 -20.96 -58.21
N GLN A 362 -64.23 -21.50 -57.01
CA GLN A 362 -65.47 -22.23 -56.71
C GLN A 362 -66.72 -21.35 -56.90
N ALA A 363 -66.70 -20.10 -56.42
CA ALA A 363 -67.81 -19.16 -56.58
C ALA A 363 -68.03 -18.77 -58.05
N THR A 364 -66.97 -18.46 -58.80
CA THR A 364 -67.06 -18.12 -60.23
C THR A 364 -67.62 -19.27 -61.05
N MET A 365 -67.20 -20.51 -60.78
CA MET A 365 -67.74 -21.70 -61.47
C MET A 365 -69.22 -21.95 -61.14
N LYS A 366 -69.62 -21.84 -59.86
CA LYS A 366 -71.04 -21.92 -59.46
C LYS A 366 -71.88 -20.84 -60.12
N LEU A 367 -71.39 -19.60 -60.17
CA LEU A 367 -72.11 -18.47 -60.78
C LEU A 367 -72.37 -18.74 -62.25
N ARG A 368 -71.33 -19.11 -63.01
CA ARG A 368 -71.46 -19.46 -64.44
C ARG A 368 -72.49 -20.59 -64.68
N ASN A 369 -72.47 -21.63 -63.85
CA ASN A 369 -73.43 -22.74 -63.96
C ASN A 369 -74.86 -22.29 -63.61
N THR A 370 -75.01 -21.36 -62.67
CA THR A 370 -76.30 -20.78 -62.27
C THR A 370 -76.88 -19.89 -63.37
N THR A 371 -76.07 -19.01 -63.96
CA THR A 371 -76.47 -18.17 -65.09
C THR A 371 -76.94 -19.02 -66.27
N GLY A 372 -76.17 -20.04 -66.68
CA GLY A 372 -76.56 -20.92 -67.79
C GLY A 372 -77.81 -21.78 -67.50
N LEU A 373 -78.08 -22.13 -66.23
CA LEU A 373 -79.34 -22.77 -65.85
C LEU A 373 -80.53 -21.81 -65.94
N LEU A 374 -80.37 -20.57 -65.47
CA LEU A 374 -81.41 -19.53 -65.55
C LEU A 374 -81.73 -19.17 -67.01
N GLU A 375 -80.72 -19.00 -67.85
CA GLU A 375 -80.87 -18.80 -69.30
C GLU A 375 -81.67 -19.94 -69.95
N TYR A 376 -81.32 -21.20 -69.65
CA TYR A 376 -82.06 -22.36 -70.17
C TYR A 376 -83.51 -22.41 -69.67
N CYS A 377 -83.76 -22.13 -68.39
CA CYS A 377 -85.13 -22.03 -67.85
C CYS A 377 -85.93 -20.90 -68.54
N ILE A 378 -85.29 -19.76 -68.84
CA ILE A 378 -85.92 -18.64 -69.55
C ILE A 378 -86.32 -19.03 -70.97
N GLU A 379 -85.51 -19.79 -71.71
CA GLU A 379 -85.89 -20.29 -73.04
C GLU A 379 -87.02 -21.33 -72.95
N VAL A 380 -86.98 -22.26 -72.00
CA VAL A 380 -88.05 -23.27 -71.80
C VAL A 380 -89.39 -22.62 -71.43
N MET A 381 -89.38 -21.50 -70.68
CA MET A 381 -90.60 -20.73 -70.36
C MET A 381 -91.19 -19.96 -71.55
N LYS A 382 -90.55 -19.95 -72.73
CA LYS A 382 -91.10 -19.38 -73.97
C LYS A 382 -91.80 -20.41 -74.86
N ASP A 383 -91.71 -21.70 -74.54
CA ASP A 383 -92.40 -22.73 -75.30
C ASP A 383 -93.93 -22.59 -75.15
N ASN A 384 -94.66 -22.88 -76.23
CA ASN A 384 -96.11 -22.77 -76.30
C ASN A 384 -96.79 -24.15 -76.41
N ASP A 385 -96.05 -25.26 -76.46
CA ASP A 385 -96.59 -26.61 -76.29
C ASP A 385 -96.64 -27.02 -74.79
N PRO A 386 -97.83 -27.22 -74.21
CA PRO A 386 -97.96 -27.73 -72.85
C PRO A 386 -97.34 -29.13 -72.66
N SER A 387 -97.29 -29.96 -73.71
CA SER A 387 -96.74 -31.33 -73.61
C SER A 387 -95.22 -31.32 -73.45
N ALA A 388 -94.49 -30.64 -74.35
CA ALA A 388 -93.05 -30.46 -74.26
C ALA A 388 -92.64 -29.78 -72.94
N PHE A 389 -93.35 -28.73 -72.52
CA PHE A 389 -93.07 -28.05 -71.25
C PHE A 389 -93.23 -28.98 -70.04
N LEU A 390 -94.34 -29.73 -69.96
CA LEU A 390 -94.60 -30.63 -68.83
C LEU A 390 -93.60 -31.80 -68.75
N GLN A 391 -93.02 -32.25 -69.87
CA GLN A 391 -92.00 -33.30 -69.87
C GLN A 391 -90.69 -32.89 -69.18
N VAL A 392 -90.35 -31.59 -69.14
CA VAL A 392 -89.08 -31.10 -68.56
C VAL A 392 -89.24 -30.30 -67.26
N SER A 393 -90.42 -29.75 -66.99
CA SER A 393 -90.65 -28.77 -65.92
C SER A 393 -90.34 -29.30 -64.51
N GLN A 394 -90.69 -30.55 -64.19
CA GLN A 394 -90.39 -31.14 -62.87
C GLN A 394 -88.88 -31.25 -62.64
N SER A 395 -88.15 -31.84 -63.61
CA SER A 395 -86.70 -32.00 -63.51
C SER A 395 -85.97 -30.64 -63.46
N LEU A 396 -86.50 -29.62 -64.14
CA LEU A 396 -85.98 -28.26 -64.04
C LEU A 396 -86.24 -27.63 -62.67
N THR A 397 -87.42 -27.84 -62.09
CA THR A 397 -87.74 -27.38 -60.73
C THR A 397 -86.79 -27.98 -59.70
N GLU A 398 -86.55 -29.29 -59.78
CA GLU A 398 -85.60 -30.00 -58.91
C GLU A 398 -84.16 -29.48 -59.10
N ARG A 399 -83.73 -29.23 -60.34
CA ARG A 399 -82.41 -28.66 -60.66
C ARG A 399 -82.24 -27.23 -60.15
N VAL A 400 -83.26 -26.39 -60.25
CA VAL A 400 -83.24 -25.01 -59.74
C VAL A 400 -83.15 -25.01 -58.21
N ALA A 401 -84.02 -25.76 -57.52
CA ALA A 401 -83.99 -25.86 -56.05
C ALA A 401 -82.64 -26.43 -55.52
N CYS A 402 -82.09 -27.44 -56.18
CA CYS A 402 -80.78 -28.01 -55.85
C CYS A 402 -79.62 -27.02 -56.06
N ASN A 403 -79.75 -26.09 -57.01
CA ASN A 403 -78.75 -25.06 -57.26
C ASN A 403 -78.91 -23.85 -56.32
N GLU A 404 -80.14 -23.47 -56.00
CA GLU A 404 -80.48 -22.44 -54.99
C GLU A 404 -79.89 -22.79 -53.61
N GLN A 405 -80.08 -24.03 -53.15
CA GLN A 405 -79.50 -24.54 -51.89
C GLN A 405 -77.96 -24.50 -51.83
N GLN A 406 -77.27 -24.33 -52.96
CA GLN A 406 -75.81 -24.19 -52.98
C GLN A 406 -75.34 -22.75 -52.70
N TRP A 407 -76.24 -21.78 -52.64
CA TRP A 407 -75.98 -20.35 -52.42
C TRP A 407 -76.28 -19.85 -50.99
N ASN A 408 -76.66 -20.74 -50.06
CA ASN A 408 -76.87 -20.42 -48.64
C ASN A 408 -75.71 -19.59 -48.03
N ASP A 409 -76.01 -18.64 -47.14
CA ASP A 409 -75.08 -17.62 -46.60
C ASP A 409 -73.70 -18.14 -46.19
N ARG A 410 -73.63 -19.35 -45.59
CA ARG A 410 -72.38 -20.01 -45.17
C ARG A 410 -71.39 -20.29 -46.32
N ASN A 411 -71.86 -20.32 -47.57
CA ASN A 411 -71.03 -20.47 -48.77
C ASN A 411 -70.58 -19.12 -49.36
N LEU A 412 -71.30 -18.04 -49.07
CA LEU A 412 -71.02 -16.68 -49.54
C LEU A 412 -70.04 -15.94 -48.62
N ALA A 413 -70.01 -16.27 -47.33
CA ALA A 413 -69.05 -15.70 -46.38
C ALA A 413 -67.58 -16.09 -46.71
N PRO A 414 -66.60 -15.17 -46.59
CA PRO A 414 -65.18 -15.50 -46.74
C PRO A 414 -64.71 -16.55 -45.73
N ARG A 415 -63.96 -17.56 -46.18
CA ARG A 415 -63.42 -18.64 -45.32
C ARG A 415 -62.23 -18.22 -44.45
N THR A 416 -61.73 -16.99 -44.56
CA THR A 416 -60.64 -16.46 -43.72
C THR A 416 -60.77 -14.96 -43.48
N LYS A 417 -60.11 -14.46 -42.43
CA LYS A 417 -59.96 -13.03 -42.12
C LYS A 417 -58.74 -12.46 -42.86
N SER A 418 -58.76 -11.15 -43.12
CA SER A 418 -57.62 -10.38 -43.62
C SER A 418 -56.53 -10.15 -42.55
N GLU A 419 -56.93 -10.09 -41.28
CA GLU A 419 -56.05 -9.88 -40.13
C GLU A 419 -55.19 -11.11 -39.81
N PHE A 420 -54.00 -10.89 -39.25
CA PHE A 420 -53.08 -11.92 -38.76
C PHE A 420 -53.12 -11.91 -37.23
N GLU A 421 -53.14 -13.08 -36.59
CA GLU A 421 -53.35 -13.20 -35.12
C GLU A 421 -52.01 -13.25 -34.33
N MET A 422 -50.87 -12.94 -34.97
CA MET A 422 -49.54 -13.00 -34.36
C MET A 422 -48.96 -11.59 -34.09
N ASP A 423 -49.11 -11.11 -32.86
CA ASP A 423 -48.46 -9.90 -32.36
C ASP A 423 -47.03 -10.17 -31.85
N LEU A 424 -46.11 -9.23 -32.11
CA LEU A 424 -44.72 -9.31 -31.67
C LEU A 424 -44.48 -8.46 -30.40
N VAL A 425 -44.58 -9.08 -29.23
CA VAL A 425 -44.37 -8.39 -27.94
C VAL A 425 -42.87 -8.17 -27.68
N THR A 426 -42.37 -6.97 -27.95
CA THR A 426 -40.94 -6.62 -27.85
C THR A 426 -40.52 -6.07 -26.49
N SER A 427 -41.45 -5.58 -25.66
CA SER A 427 -41.16 -4.78 -24.45
C SER A 427 -40.32 -5.53 -23.41
N SER A 428 -40.63 -6.78 -23.10
CA SER A 428 -39.80 -7.61 -22.20
C SER A 428 -38.39 -7.78 -22.78
N MET A 429 -38.29 -8.31 -24.01
CA MET A 429 -37.00 -8.61 -24.63
C MET A 429 -36.09 -7.38 -24.80
N ALA A 430 -36.65 -6.20 -25.07
CA ALA A 430 -35.88 -4.95 -25.06
C ALA A 430 -35.30 -4.65 -23.66
N THR A 431 -36.14 -4.75 -22.63
CA THR A 431 -35.72 -4.59 -21.22
C THR A 431 -34.69 -5.65 -20.78
N GLU A 432 -34.75 -6.86 -21.33
CA GLU A 432 -33.74 -7.90 -21.10
C GLU A 432 -32.41 -7.61 -21.84
N ILE A 433 -32.46 -7.03 -23.03
CA ILE A 433 -31.28 -6.63 -23.82
C ILE A 433 -30.57 -5.43 -23.18
N GLU A 434 -31.32 -4.44 -22.67
CA GLU A 434 -30.76 -3.29 -21.94
C GLU A 434 -30.04 -3.69 -20.64
N LYS A 435 -30.41 -4.83 -20.04
CA LYS A 435 -29.75 -5.39 -18.83
C LYS A 435 -28.48 -6.20 -19.14
N LEU A 436 -28.04 -6.31 -20.40
CA LEU A 436 -26.87 -7.10 -20.77
C LEU A 436 -25.56 -6.38 -20.37
N ASP A 437 -25.12 -6.64 -19.14
CA ASP A 437 -23.82 -6.24 -18.60
C ASP A 437 -22.69 -7.03 -19.28
N PHE A 438 -22.16 -6.48 -20.38
CA PHE A 438 -21.06 -7.05 -21.15
C PHE A 438 -19.66 -6.77 -20.56
N PHE A 439 -19.54 -6.19 -19.36
CA PHE A 439 -18.23 -6.03 -18.74
C PHE A 439 -17.62 -7.41 -18.47
N GLN A 440 -16.60 -7.78 -19.27
CA GLN A 440 -15.78 -8.94 -19.00
C GLN A 440 -14.91 -8.68 -17.76
N MET A 441 -15.52 -8.74 -16.58
CA MET A 441 -14.84 -8.64 -15.30
C MET A 441 -13.73 -9.69 -15.29
N LYS A 442 -12.48 -9.23 -15.23
CA LYS A 442 -11.37 -10.11 -14.89
C LYS A 442 -11.59 -10.56 -13.45
N VAL A 443 -11.34 -11.83 -13.15
CA VAL A 443 -11.23 -12.31 -11.76
C VAL A 443 -10.25 -11.38 -11.03
N PRO A 444 -10.56 -10.88 -9.82
CA PRO A 444 -9.71 -9.90 -9.16
C PRO A 444 -8.28 -10.43 -8.98
N SER A 445 -7.29 -9.55 -9.06
CA SER A 445 -5.93 -9.94 -8.66
C SER A 445 -5.87 -10.05 -7.13
N LYS A 446 -4.94 -10.84 -6.58
CA LYS A 446 -4.88 -11.05 -5.12
C LYS A 446 -4.75 -9.72 -4.38
N PRO A 447 -5.54 -9.47 -3.32
CA PRO A 447 -5.40 -8.29 -2.48
C PRO A 447 -4.09 -8.36 -1.67
N VAL A 448 -3.66 -7.21 -1.16
CA VAL A 448 -2.44 -7.07 -0.35
C VAL A 448 -2.82 -6.61 1.05
N ILE A 449 -2.43 -7.36 2.08
CA ILE A 449 -2.56 -6.96 3.48
C ILE A 449 -1.48 -5.92 3.80
N ARG A 450 -1.87 -4.79 4.40
CA ARG A 450 -0.96 -3.74 4.88
C ARG A 450 -0.51 -4.06 6.29
N ALA A 451 0.56 -4.85 6.43
CA ALA A 451 1.07 -5.31 7.72
C ALA A 451 1.40 -4.14 8.68
N GLU A 452 1.75 -2.99 8.13
CA GLU A 452 2.02 -1.72 8.80
C GLU A 452 0.78 -1.01 9.37
N GLU A 453 -0.42 -1.33 8.86
CA GLU A 453 -1.72 -0.85 9.39
C GLU A 453 -2.44 -1.94 10.23
N CYS A 454 -1.94 -3.17 10.23
CA CYS A 454 -2.44 -4.27 11.05
C CYS A 454 -1.88 -4.20 12.47
N GLY A 455 -2.67 -4.65 13.45
CA GLY A 455 -2.21 -4.68 14.84
C GLY A 455 -3.11 -5.50 15.75
N SER A 456 -2.53 -6.01 16.83
CA SER A 456 -3.22 -6.73 17.90
C SER A 456 -3.31 -5.87 19.15
N ARG A 457 -4.44 -5.93 19.87
CA ARG A 457 -4.62 -5.27 21.16
C ARG A 457 -5.42 -6.17 22.10
N ASN A 458 -4.82 -6.60 23.20
CA ASN A 458 -5.47 -7.54 24.13
C ASN A 458 -5.84 -8.85 23.39
N ASN A 459 -7.14 -9.16 23.35
CA ASN A 459 -7.78 -10.27 22.63
C ASN A 459 -8.35 -9.86 21.25
N THR A 460 -8.03 -8.68 20.72
CA THR A 460 -8.47 -8.23 19.39
C THR A 460 -7.33 -8.18 18.39
N VAL A 461 -7.67 -8.36 17.10
CA VAL A 461 -6.79 -8.20 15.95
C VAL A 461 -7.49 -7.34 14.91
N THR A 462 -6.89 -6.21 14.54
CA THR A 462 -7.29 -5.35 13.43
C THR A 462 -6.42 -5.65 12.21
N LEU A 463 -7.07 -5.85 11.07
CA LEU A 463 -6.46 -6.18 9.78
C LEU A 463 -6.89 -5.15 8.74
N SER A 464 -5.92 -4.63 7.98
CA SER A 464 -6.13 -3.72 6.85
C SER A 464 -5.57 -4.32 5.55
N TRP A 465 -6.27 -4.14 4.44
CA TRP A 465 -5.85 -4.63 3.12
C TRP A 465 -6.34 -3.72 1.99
N VAL A 466 -5.74 -3.86 0.82
CA VAL A 466 -6.16 -3.13 -0.39
C VAL A 466 -6.36 -4.06 -1.58
N ALA A 467 -7.30 -3.68 -2.45
CA ALA A 467 -7.40 -4.26 -3.78
C ALA A 467 -6.12 -3.95 -4.58
N ALA A 468 -5.69 -4.90 -5.41
CA ALA A 468 -4.64 -4.65 -6.38
C ALA A 468 -5.11 -3.61 -7.44
N PRO A 469 -4.23 -2.72 -7.93
CA PRO A 469 -4.59 -1.68 -8.90
C PRO A 469 -5.38 -2.23 -10.11
N LYS A 470 -6.40 -1.48 -10.54
CA LYS A 470 -7.32 -1.85 -11.64
C LYS A 470 -8.14 -3.13 -11.42
N SER A 471 -8.17 -3.73 -10.22
CA SER A 471 -9.06 -4.86 -9.92
C SER A 471 -10.45 -4.37 -9.51
N MET A 472 -11.47 -4.72 -10.30
CA MET A 472 -12.88 -4.48 -9.95
C MET A 472 -13.34 -5.49 -8.90
N VAL A 473 -13.39 -5.08 -7.63
CA VAL A 473 -13.80 -5.92 -6.49
C VAL A 473 -15.22 -5.58 -6.07
N GLU A 474 -16.02 -6.62 -5.79
CA GLU A 474 -17.41 -6.49 -5.36
C GLU A 474 -17.56 -6.78 -3.86
N ILE A 475 -16.83 -7.78 -3.34
CA ILE A 475 -16.63 -8.07 -1.92
C ILE A 475 -15.22 -8.61 -1.68
N PHE A 476 -14.69 -8.41 -0.47
CA PHE A 476 -13.59 -9.19 0.09
C PHE A 476 -14.13 -10.32 0.97
N ARG A 477 -13.33 -11.39 1.10
CA ARG A 477 -13.54 -12.47 2.08
C ARG A 477 -12.24 -12.65 2.86
N LEU A 478 -12.29 -12.36 4.16
CA LEU A 478 -11.19 -12.52 5.10
C LEU A 478 -11.36 -13.84 5.85
N GLU A 479 -10.29 -14.62 5.91
CA GLU A 479 -10.20 -15.84 6.69
C GLU A 479 -9.09 -15.76 7.72
N MET A 480 -9.33 -16.38 8.88
CA MET A 480 -8.35 -16.52 9.95
C MET A 480 -8.45 -17.92 10.56
N ASP A 481 -7.36 -18.44 11.13
CA ASP A 481 -7.37 -19.74 11.83
C ASP A 481 -7.73 -19.62 13.33
N ASP A 482 -7.58 -20.71 14.07
CA ASP A 482 -7.93 -20.83 15.50
C ASP A 482 -6.82 -20.36 16.47
N GLY A 483 -5.74 -19.77 15.94
CA GLY A 483 -4.55 -19.39 16.70
C GLY A 483 -3.77 -20.59 17.26
N ASN A 484 -4.00 -21.80 16.72
CA ASN A 484 -3.32 -23.05 17.07
C ASN A 484 -2.93 -23.84 15.81
N ASN A 485 -2.60 -23.13 14.72
CA ASN A 485 -2.29 -23.67 13.40
C ASN A 485 -3.40 -24.50 12.72
N GLY A 486 -4.65 -24.44 13.20
CA GLY A 486 -5.78 -25.15 12.63
C GLY A 486 -6.26 -24.63 11.26
N ASN A 487 -7.45 -25.06 10.86
CA ASN A 487 -8.04 -24.66 9.58
C ASN A 487 -8.52 -23.21 9.59
N PHE A 488 -8.21 -22.48 8.51
CA PHE A 488 -8.80 -21.18 8.21
C PHE A 488 -10.33 -21.24 8.16
N ARG A 489 -10.99 -20.21 8.69
CA ARG A 489 -12.44 -19.99 8.65
C ARG A 489 -12.74 -18.56 8.22
N GLU A 490 -13.85 -18.34 7.51
CA GLU A 490 -14.28 -17.00 7.12
C GLU A 490 -14.73 -16.21 8.36
N VAL A 491 -14.11 -15.05 8.58
CA VAL A 491 -14.37 -14.16 9.74
C VAL A 491 -14.97 -12.82 9.32
N TYR A 492 -14.84 -12.44 8.05
CA TYR A 492 -15.51 -11.28 7.46
C TYR A 492 -15.76 -11.48 5.96
N ALA A 493 -16.94 -11.04 5.50
CA ALA A 493 -17.28 -10.95 4.09
C ALA A 493 -18.05 -9.64 3.83
N GLY A 494 -17.55 -8.78 2.96
CA GLY A 494 -18.12 -7.45 2.72
C GLY A 494 -17.21 -6.53 1.90
N LYS A 495 -17.54 -5.24 1.81
CA LYS A 495 -16.84 -4.27 0.96
C LYS A 495 -15.68 -3.54 1.62
N GLU A 496 -15.63 -3.54 2.94
CA GLU A 496 -14.63 -2.78 3.69
C GLU A 496 -13.23 -3.37 3.52
N THR A 497 -12.24 -2.49 3.59
CA THR A 497 -10.80 -2.81 3.53
C THR A 497 -10.16 -3.00 4.91
N VAL A 498 -10.92 -2.80 5.98
CA VAL A 498 -10.46 -2.95 7.37
C VAL A 498 -11.46 -3.78 8.15
N CYS A 499 -10.99 -4.73 8.96
CA CYS A 499 -11.81 -5.52 9.87
C CYS A 499 -11.09 -5.72 11.21
N THR A 500 -11.83 -5.60 12.32
CA THR A 500 -11.36 -6.00 13.65
C THR A 500 -12.09 -7.26 14.09
N VAL A 501 -11.33 -8.29 14.46
CA VAL A 501 -11.83 -9.53 15.04
C VAL A 501 -11.55 -9.51 16.55
N ASP A 502 -12.59 -9.75 17.34
CA ASP A 502 -12.58 -9.78 18.81
C ASP A 502 -12.81 -11.23 19.31
N GLY A 503 -12.70 -11.47 20.62
CA GLY A 503 -12.92 -12.77 21.25
C GLY A 503 -11.81 -13.80 21.02
N LEU A 504 -10.61 -13.36 20.64
CA LEU A 504 -9.48 -14.24 20.37
C LEU A 504 -8.81 -14.73 21.66
N HIS A 505 -8.16 -15.88 21.60
CA HIS A 505 -7.37 -16.39 22.72
C HIS A 505 -6.11 -15.53 22.90
N PHE A 506 -5.76 -15.20 24.15
CA PHE A 506 -4.48 -14.55 24.48
C PHE A 506 -3.28 -15.43 24.16
N ASN A 507 -2.10 -14.78 24.09
CA ASN A 507 -0.80 -15.39 23.80
C ASN A 507 -0.85 -16.44 22.66
N SER A 508 -1.55 -16.11 21.57
CA SER A 508 -1.83 -17.03 20.47
C SER A 508 -1.48 -16.36 19.14
N VAL A 509 -0.76 -17.09 18.28
CA VAL A 509 -0.38 -16.61 16.94
C VAL A 509 -1.44 -17.02 15.94
N TYR A 510 -2.17 -16.04 15.44
CA TYR A 510 -3.22 -16.19 14.43
C TYR A 510 -2.65 -15.95 13.03
N ARG A 511 -3.10 -16.74 12.06
CA ARG A 511 -2.76 -16.58 10.64
C ARG A 511 -4.00 -16.07 9.89
N ALA A 512 -3.89 -14.90 9.26
CA ALA A 512 -4.97 -14.24 8.54
C ALA A 512 -4.65 -14.10 7.04
N ARG A 513 -5.65 -14.29 6.17
CA ARG A 513 -5.53 -14.17 4.71
C ARG A 513 -6.82 -13.64 4.09
N VAL A 514 -6.72 -12.80 3.06
CA VAL A 514 -7.91 -12.18 2.42
C VAL A 514 -7.91 -12.43 0.91
N ARG A 515 -9.09 -12.62 0.32
CA ARG A 515 -9.28 -12.70 -1.14
C ARG A 515 -10.32 -11.67 -1.60
N ALA A 516 -10.24 -11.28 -2.86
CA ALA A 516 -11.17 -10.36 -3.51
C ALA A 516 -12.08 -11.15 -4.48
N CYS A 517 -13.37 -10.83 -4.51
CA CYS A 517 -14.38 -11.53 -5.30
C CYS A 517 -15.19 -10.54 -6.16
N ASN A 518 -15.65 -11.00 -7.33
CA ASN A 518 -16.65 -10.32 -8.17
C ASN A 518 -17.48 -11.36 -8.95
N LYS A 519 -18.46 -10.91 -9.74
CA LYS A 519 -19.29 -11.75 -10.62
C LYS A 519 -18.53 -12.81 -11.45
N ALA A 520 -17.27 -12.57 -11.84
CA ALA A 520 -16.48 -13.51 -12.63
C ALA A 520 -15.67 -14.52 -11.80
N GLY A 521 -15.54 -14.32 -10.49
CA GLY A 521 -14.90 -15.29 -9.60
C GLY A 521 -14.18 -14.69 -8.39
N SER A 522 -13.38 -15.52 -7.73
CA SER A 522 -12.55 -15.15 -6.59
C SER A 522 -11.07 -15.16 -6.95
N SER A 523 -10.32 -14.17 -6.48
CA SER A 523 -8.87 -14.15 -6.53
C SER A 523 -8.27 -15.33 -5.73
N PRO A 524 -7.00 -15.69 -5.99
CA PRO A 524 -6.16 -16.31 -4.95
C PRO A 524 -6.16 -15.44 -3.69
N TYR A 525 -5.96 -16.06 -2.53
CA TYR A 525 -5.76 -15.32 -1.29
C TYR A 525 -4.46 -14.50 -1.33
N SER A 526 -4.41 -13.46 -0.51
CA SER A 526 -3.17 -12.81 -0.10
C SER A 526 -2.20 -13.83 0.50
N ASP A 527 -0.93 -13.46 0.55
CA ASP A 527 0.03 -14.15 1.41
C ASP A 527 -0.44 -13.99 2.88
N PRO A 528 -0.31 -15.02 3.73
CA PRO A 528 -0.90 -15.00 5.07
C PRO A 528 -0.07 -14.15 6.03
N LEU A 529 -0.71 -13.16 6.67
CA LEU A 529 -0.10 -12.39 7.76
C LEU A 529 -0.20 -13.18 9.07
N GLN A 530 0.83 -13.10 9.92
CA GLN A 530 0.81 -13.63 11.28
C GLN A 530 0.73 -12.49 12.30
N LEU A 531 -0.17 -12.61 13.28
CA LEU A 531 -0.35 -11.63 14.36
C LEU A 531 -0.51 -12.39 15.69
N GLN A 532 0.15 -11.92 16.74
CA GLN A 532 0.09 -12.53 18.07
C GLN A 532 -0.76 -11.66 19.01
N THR A 533 -1.78 -12.24 19.65
CA THR A 533 -2.54 -11.57 20.71
C THR A 533 -1.67 -11.31 21.95
N SER A 534 -2.07 -10.37 22.80
CA SER A 534 -1.27 -9.99 23.98
C SER A 534 -0.96 -11.20 24.87
N GLU A 535 0.28 -11.28 25.38
CA GLU A 535 0.75 -12.39 26.23
C GLU A 535 -0.07 -12.56 27.51
N VAL A 536 -0.55 -11.44 28.04
CA VAL A 536 -1.26 -11.31 29.31
C VAL A 536 -2.67 -10.80 29.05
N ALA A 537 -3.64 -11.30 29.82
CA ALA A 537 -5.02 -10.86 29.72
C ALA A 537 -5.28 -9.59 30.54
N SER A 538 -5.68 -8.52 29.87
CA SER A 538 -6.28 -7.35 30.53
C SER A 538 -7.81 -7.42 30.42
N PHE A 539 -8.47 -7.22 31.56
CA PHE A 539 -9.94 -7.24 31.70
C PHE A 539 -10.34 -6.45 32.96
N HIS A 540 -11.65 -6.23 33.12
CA HIS A 540 -12.28 -5.59 34.27
C HIS A 540 -13.46 -6.46 34.75
N LEU A 541 -14.18 -6.06 35.79
CA LEU A 541 -15.43 -6.73 36.20
C LEU A 541 -16.60 -6.26 35.32
N ASP A 542 -17.52 -7.14 34.96
CA ASP A 542 -18.67 -6.79 34.11
C ASP A 542 -19.90 -6.44 34.96
N PRO A 543 -20.39 -5.19 34.95
CA PRO A 543 -21.60 -4.81 35.69
C PRO A 543 -22.86 -5.57 35.24
N LYS A 544 -22.85 -6.19 34.05
CA LYS A 544 -23.96 -7.04 33.56
C LYS A 544 -23.89 -8.49 34.07
N GLN A 545 -22.78 -8.89 34.69
CA GLN A 545 -22.55 -10.24 35.21
C GLN A 545 -22.37 -10.28 36.73
N GLY A 546 -22.80 -9.22 37.44
CA GLY A 546 -22.91 -9.17 38.90
C GLY A 546 -24.35 -9.36 39.40
N HIS A 547 -24.50 -9.53 40.71
CA HIS A 547 -25.79 -9.31 41.39
C HIS A 547 -26.17 -7.82 41.37
N CYS A 548 -27.46 -7.49 41.50
CA CYS A 548 -27.91 -6.07 41.52
C CYS A 548 -27.37 -5.27 42.71
N ASP A 549 -27.02 -5.92 43.82
CA ASP A 549 -26.38 -5.27 44.98
C ASP A 549 -24.89 -4.92 44.76
N ILE A 550 -24.27 -5.37 43.68
CA ILE A 550 -22.84 -5.15 43.41
C ILE A 550 -22.60 -3.69 43.00
N ARG A 551 -21.65 -3.04 43.67
CA ARG A 551 -21.15 -1.71 43.29
C ARG A 551 -19.75 -1.83 42.72
N LEU A 552 -19.62 -1.45 41.45
CA LEU A 552 -18.35 -1.32 40.75
C LEU A 552 -17.93 0.16 40.69
N THR A 553 -16.65 0.42 40.95
CA THR A 553 -16.02 1.74 40.81
C THR A 553 -14.67 1.61 40.10
N ASN A 554 -13.92 2.70 39.94
CA ASN A 554 -12.55 2.68 39.39
C ASN A 554 -12.46 1.94 38.03
N ASN A 555 -13.23 2.41 37.04
CA ASN A 555 -13.35 1.78 35.70
C ASN A 555 -13.74 0.28 35.73
N ASN A 556 -14.56 -0.10 36.70
CA ASN A 556 -14.98 -1.49 36.99
C ASN A 556 -13.85 -2.42 37.47
N CYS A 557 -12.76 -1.87 38.03
CA CYS A 557 -11.72 -2.67 38.67
C CYS A 557 -11.91 -2.81 40.18
N THR A 558 -12.62 -1.91 40.85
CA THR A 558 -12.86 -1.98 42.31
C THR A 558 -14.30 -2.39 42.59
N VAL A 559 -14.52 -3.33 43.52
CA VAL A 559 -15.85 -3.89 43.84
C VAL A 559 -16.14 -3.95 45.34
N THR A 560 -17.40 -3.66 45.67
CA THR A 560 -18.06 -3.93 46.95
C THR A 560 -19.54 -4.30 46.72
N SER A 561 -20.32 -4.52 47.79
CA SER A 561 -21.75 -4.86 47.74
C SER A 561 -22.58 -3.94 48.64
N GLU A 562 -23.89 -3.84 48.41
CA GLU A 562 -24.82 -3.19 49.34
C GLU A 562 -25.38 -4.15 50.40
N SER A 563 -25.33 -5.46 50.13
CA SER A 563 -25.87 -6.51 51.00
C SER A 563 -24.87 -6.96 52.07
N PHE A 564 -25.40 -7.47 53.18
CA PHE A 564 -24.64 -8.23 54.17
C PHE A 564 -24.36 -9.68 53.70
N ASP A 565 -25.14 -10.18 52.76
CA ASP A 565 -24.87 -11.45 52.07
C ASP A 565 -23.73 -11.29 51.05
N ASP A 566 -22.98 -12.36 50.80
CA ASP A 566 -22.00 -12.41 49.72
C ASP A 566 -22.66 -12.51 48.35
N ARG A 567 -22.22 -11.67 47.41
CA ARG A 567 -22.73 -11.59 46.03
C ARG A 567 -21.61 -11.76 45.03
N VAL A 568 -21.84 -12.51 43.95
CA VAL A 568 -20.83 -12.75 42.89
C VAL A 568 -20.85 -11.64 41.84
N VAL A 569 -19.67 -11.30 41.32
CA VAL A 569 -19.49 -10.66 40.01
C VAL A 569 -18.42 -11.38 39.19
N LEU A 570 -18.59 -11.39 37.86
CA LEU A 570 -17.68 -11.99 36.91
C LEU A 570 -16.84 -10.95 36.16
N GLY A 571 -15.68 -11.37 35.64
CA GLY A 571 -14.85 -10.59 34.71
C GLY A 571 -15.50 -10.45 33.33
N SER A 572 -15.15 -9.38 32.60
CA SER A 572 -15.65 -9.10 31.25
C SER A 572 -15.09 -10.01 30.16
N VAL A 573 -14.15 -10.91 30.49
CA VAL A 573 -13.52 -11.85 29.55
C VAL A 573 -13.50 -13.25 30.16
N GLY A 574 -13.98 -14.24 29.40
CA GLY A 574 -13.95 -15.65 29.76
C GLY A 574 -12.82 -16.39 29.03
N PHE A 575 -12.22 -17.38 29.70
CA PHE A 575 -11.05 -18.10 29.21
C PHE A 575 -11.34 -19.58 28.89
N SER A 576 -10.95 -20.01 27.69
CA SER A 576 -11.10 -21.37 27.15
C SER A 576 -9.77 -22.09 26.84
N ARG A 577 -8.65 -21.36 26.84
CA ARG A 577 -7.31 -21.86 26.50
C ARG A 577 -6.24 -21.01 27.19
N GLY A 578 -5.08 -21.59 27.48
CA GLY A 578 -3.89 -20.88 27.98
C GLY A 578 -3.74 -20.88 29.50
N ILE A 579 -2.86 -20.00 29.98
CA ILE A 579 -2.55 -19.78 31.40
C ILE A 579 -2.74 -18.29 31.69
N HIS A 580 -3.56 -17.95 32.69
CA HIS A 580 -3.95 -16.57 33.00
C HIS A 580 -3.75 -16.28 34.48
N TYR A 581 -3.25 -15.08 34.81
CA TYR A 581 -3.02 -14.64 36.19
C TYR A 581 -3.57 -13.23 36.42
N TRP A 582 -4.21 -13.04 37.56
CA TRP A 582 -4.68 -11.74 38.05
C TRP A 582 -4.61 -11.69 39.58
N GLU A 583 -4.57 -10.49 40.14
CA GLU A 583 -4.56 -10.27 41.60
C GLU A 583 -5.72 -9.38 42.03
N PHE A 584 -6.16 -9.53 43.27
CA PHE A 584 -7.02 -8.58 43.96
C PHE A 584 -6.27 -8.03 45.18
N SER A 585 -6.23 -6.70 45.34
CA SER A 585 -5.84 -6.07 46.61
C SER A 585 -7.06 -5.92 47.52
N VAL A 586 -6.90 -6.11 48.82
CA VAL A 586 -7.95 -5.89 49.83
C VAL A 586 -7.87 -4.46 50.36
N ASP A 587 -8.86 -3.64 50.02
CA ASP A 587 -8.89 -2.20 50.29
C ASP A 587 -9.70 -1.88 51.55
N ARG A 588 -10.82 -2.59 51.78
CA ARG A 588 -11.62 -2.56 53.02
C ARG A 588 -11.92 -3.98 53.49
N TYR A 589 -11.86 -4.20 54.80
CA TYR A 589 -12.11 -5.49 55.44
C TYR A 589 -12.57 -5.27 56.90
N GLU A 590 -13.88 -5.28 57.13
CA GLU A 590 -14.49 -4.85 58.41
C GLU A 590 -15.45 -5.90 59.01
N GLY A 591 -15.46 -6.07 60.33
CA GLY A 591 -16.46 -6.93 60.99
C GLY A 591 -16.35 -8.44 60.70
N ARG A 592 -15.16 -8.93 60.28
CA ARG A 592 -14.87 -10.32 59.87
C ARG A 592 -15.78 -10.86 58.75
N PRO A 593 -15.62 -10.36 57.52
CA PRO A 593 -16.22 -10.91 56.33
C PRO A 593 -15.30 -11.96 55.69
N ASP A 594 -15.87 -12.91 54.95
CA ASP A 594 -15.12 -14.02 54.38
C ASP A 594 -15.24 -14.06 52.84
N PRO A 595 -14.61 -13.13 52.10
CA PRO A 595 -14.69 -13.07 50.64
C PRO A 595 -14.14 -14.35 50.00
N SER A 596 -14.64 -14.66 48.80
CA SER A 596 -14.18 -15.81 48.00
C SER A 596 -13.75 -15.36 46.61
N PHE A 597 -12.51 -15.71 46.25
CA PHE A 597 -11.85 -15.29 45.00
C PHE A 597 -11.65 -16.52 44.10
N GLY A 598 -11.84 -16.43 42.78
CA GLY A 598 -11.57 -17.57 41.89
C GLY A 598 -12.14 -17.45 40.48
N VAL A 599 -12.82 -18.50 40.03
CA VAL A 599 -13.41 -18.61 38.68
C VAL A 599 -14.78 -19.26 38.71
N ALA A 600 -15.62 -18.94 37.73
CA ALA A 600 -16.94 -19.55 37.57
C ALA A 600 -17.36 -19.65 36.10
N PHE A 601 -18.43 -20.41 35.86
CA PHE A 601 -19.17 -20.32 34.61
C PHE A 601 -20.15 -19.14 34.62
N TYR A 602 -20.50 -18.63 33.44
CA TYR A 602 -21.36 -17.46 33.22
C TYR A 602 -22.70 -17.49 33.99
N ASP A 603 -23.28 -18.68 34.11
CA ASP A 603 -24.58 -18.96 34.71
C ASP A 603 -24.54 -19.31 36.21
N VAL A 604 -23.39 -19.17 36.88
CA VAL A 604 -23.28 -19.32 38.34
C VAL A 604 -24.30 -18.43 39.06
N ASP A 605 -24.90 -18.94 40.13
CA ASP A 605 -25.73 -18.15 41.02
C ASP A 605 -24.93 -16.96 41.61
N LYS A 606 -25.47 -15.75 41.45
CA LYS A 606 -24.85 -14.50 41.88
C LYS A 606 -25.35 -14.03 43.25
N GLY A 607 -26.39 -14.67 43.79
CA GLY A 607 -26.98 -14.36 45.10
C GLY A 607 -26.24 -14.94 46.31
N GLN A 608 -25.20 -15.77 46.11
CA GLN A 608 -24.48 -16.48 47.18
C GLN A 608 -22.96 -16.53 46.99
N LEU A 609 -22.25 -16.97 48.04
CA LEU A 609 -20.80 -17.12 48.11
C LEU A 609 -20.20 -17.98 46.97
N LEU A 610 -19.13 -17.48 46.32
CA LEU A 610 -18.46 -18.16 45.20
C LEU A 610 -17.85 -19.51 45.62
N GLY A 611 -18.27 -20.58 44.93
CA GLY A 611 -17.87 -21.97 45.21
C GLY A 611 -18.91 -22.77 46.00
N LYS A 612 -20.01 -22.15 46.44
CA LYS A 612 -21.12 -22.85 47.11
C LYS A 612 -21.95 -23.73 46.16
N GLU A 613 -21.90 -23.47 44.86
CA GLU A 613 -22.50 -24.28 43.79
C GLU A 613 -21.40 -24.96 42.94
N SER A 614 -21.75 -26.06 42.27
CA SER A 614 -20.90 -26.72 41.24
C SER A 614 -20.52 -25.85 40.03
N ARG A 615 -21.10 -24.64 39.89
CA ARG A 615 -20.80 -23.69 38.80
C ARG A 615 -19.63 -22.74 39.08
N GLY A 616 -19.06 -22.78 40.29
CA GLY A 616 -17.92 -21.94 40.69
C GLY A 616 -16.85 -22.67 41.49
N TRP A 617 -15.65 -22.12 41.49
CA TRP A 617 -14.49 -22.55 42.25
C TRP A 617 -13.84 -21.32 42.89
N GLY A 618 -13.74 -21.30 44.22
CA GLY A 618 -13.18 -20.16 44.94
C GLY A 618 -12.24 -20.56 46.07
N MET A 619 -11.33 -19.65 46.43
CA MET A 619 -10.67 -19.66 47.73
C MET A 619 -11.40 -18.69 48.65
N TYR A 620 -12.13 -19.25 49.60
CA TYR A 620 -12.80 -18.57 50.71
C TYR A 620 -11.76 -18.28 51.81
N ILE A 621 -11.69 -17.03 52.29
CA ILE A 621 -10.56 -16.58 53.13
C ILE A 621 -10.99 -15.59 54.22
N ASP A 622 -10.68 -15.91 55.48
CA ASP A 622 -10.93 -15.11 56.68
C ASP A 622 -9.68 -14.33 57.14
N GLU A 623 -9.77 -13.63 58.28
CA GLU A 623 -8.68 -12.85 58.91
C GLU A 623 -7.39 -13.66 59.17
N SER A 624 -7.52 -14.97 59.28
CA SER A 624 -6.53 -15.92 59.79
C SER A 624 -6.26 -17.15 58.90
N ARG A 625 -7.20 -17.55 58.04
CA ARG A 625 -7.22 -18.85 57.36
C ARG A 625 -7.85 -18.77 55.96
N SER A 626 -7.46 -19.70 55.08
CA SER A 626 -8.01 -19.88 53.73
C SER A 626 -8.41 -21.33 53.47
N TRP A 627 -9.46 -21.54 52.67
CA TRP A 627 -9.91 -22.84 52.18
C TRP A 627 -10.28 -22.76 50.71
N LEU A 628 -10.12 -23.87 50.00
CA LEU A 628 -10.73 -24.04 48.67
C LEU A 628 -12.17 -24.51 48.84
N MET A 629 -13.11 -23.89 48.12
CA MET A 629 -14.53 -24.23 48.15
C MET A 629 -15.08 -24.47 46.74
N HIS A 630 -15.78 -25.59 46.57
CA HIS A 630 -16.50 -25.97 45.36
C HIS A 630 -17.69 -26.86 45.73
N ASN A 631 -18.86 -26.66 45.11
CA ASN A 631 -20.07 -27.44 45.37
C ASN A 631 -20.43 -27.58 46.87
N ASN A 632 -20.21 -26.53 47.66
CA ASN A 632 -20.41 -26.51 49.13
C ASN A 632 -19.51 -27.49 49.91
N GLU A 633 -18.43 -28.02 49.30
CA GLU A 633 -17.38 -28.77 49.99
C GLU A 633 -16.15 -27.88 50.23
N HIS A 634 -15.57 -27.97 51.43
CA HIS A 634 -14.35 -27.25 51.82
C HIS A 634 -13.14 -28.19 51.82
N SER A 635 -12.04 -27.78 51.20
CA SER A 635 -10.79 -28.54 51.11
C SER A 635 -9.57 -27.63 51.29
N ASN A 636 -8.37 -28.22 51.42
CA ASN A 636 -7.08 -27.53 51.52
C ASN A 636 -7.11 -26.30 52.46
N ARG A 637 -7.36 -26.52 53.75
CA ARG A 637 -7.24 -25.47 54.78
C ARG A 637 -5.77 -25.08 54.94
N HIS A 638 -5.50 -23.78 54.93
CA HIS A 638 -4.23 -23.18 55.32
C HIS A 638 -4.45 -22.08 56.35
N ASP A 639 -3.59 -21.99 57.36
CA ASP A 639 -3.65 -20.95 58.39
C ASP A 639 -2.93 -19.67 57.91
N VAL A 640 -3.42 -19.14 56.78
CA VAL A 640 -3.04 -17.86 56.16
C VAL A 640 -4.32 -17.14 55.75
N GLY A 641 -4.53 -15.93 56.30
CA GLY A 641 -5.71 -15.11 56.03
C GLY A 641 -5.42 -13.79 55.31
N VAL A 642 -6.45 -12.95 55.20
CA VAL A 642 -6.38 -11.60 54.61
C VAL A 642 -6.59 -10.48 55.63
N LYS A 643 -6.13 -9.29 55.25
CA LYS A 643 -6.36 -8.01 55.93
C LYS A 643 -6.23 -6.90 54.89
N VAL A 644 -6.58 -5.66 55.26
CA VAL A 644 -6.33 -4.49 54.39
C VAL A 644 -4.86 -4.44 53.97
N GLY A 645 -4.62 -4.27 52.67
CA GLY A 645 -3.30 -4.30 52.04
C GLY A 645 -2.78 -5.70 51.64
N SER A 646 -3.46 -6.80 51.99
CA SER A 646 -3.13 -8.12 51.43
C SER A 646 -3.52 -8.21 49.96
N ARG A 647 -2.77 -9.01 49.19
CA ARG A 647 -3.07 -9.39 47.81
C ARG A 647 -3.45 -10.86 47.69
N VAL A 648 -4.51 -11.16 46.94
CA VAL A 648 -4.96 -12.51 46.58
C VAL A 648 -4.83 -12.70 45.07
N GLY A 649 -3.89 -13.55 44.65
CA GLY A 649 -3.65 -13.92 43.27
C GLY A 649 -4.40 -15.19 42.86
N VAL A 650 -4.91 -15.23 41.63
CA VAL A 650 -5.59 -16.37 41.04
C VAL A 650 -4.87 -16.75 39.74
N LEU A 651 -4.41 -17.99 39.64
CA LEU A 651 -3.74 -18.56 38.48
C LEU A 651 -4.59 -19.68 37.89
N LEU A 652 -5.08 -19.46 36.67
CA LEU A 652 -5.89 -20.40 35.90
C LEU A 652 -5.03 -21.02 34.79
N ASP A 653 -4.60 -22.28 34.95
CA ASP A 653 -3.92 -23.07 33.91
C ASP A 653 -4.94 -24.04 33.27
N ILE A 654 -5.53 -23.62 32.16
CA ILE A 654 -6.53 -24.43 31.44
C ILE A 654 -5.86 -25.62 30.74
N ALA A 655 -4.61 -25.46 30.30
CA ALA A 655 -3.85 -26.52 29.61
C ALA A 655 -3.58 -27.73 30.52
N ARG A 656 -3.43 -27.52 31.83
CA ARG A 656 -3.37 -28.58 32.85
C ARG A 656 -4.70 -28.81 33.58
N SER A 657 -5.71 -27.98 33.33
CA SER A 657 -6.98 -27.96 34.06
C SER A 657 -6.77 -27.80 35.58
N MET A 658 -5.94 -26.82 35.97
CA MET A 658 -5.54 -26.53 37.34
C MET A 658 -5.83 -25.07 37.71
N LEU A 659 -6.39 -24.85 38.89
CA LEU A 659 -6.60 -23.53 39.50
C LEU A 659 -5.74 -23.41 40.76
N SER A 660 -4.88 -22.39 40.81
CA SER A 660 -3.97 -22.16 41.94
C SER A 660 -4.18 -20.78 42.55
N PHE A 661 -4.02 -20.67 43.87
CA PHE A 661 -4.22 -19.42 44.60
C PHE A 661 -2.95 -18.95 45.27
N TYR A 662 -2.78 -17.64 45.39
CA TYR A 662 -1.63 -17.00 46.00
C TYR A 662 -2.11 -15.95 47.01
N VAL A 663 -1.45 -15.86 48.17
CA VAL A 663 -1.67 -14.78 49.14
C VAL A 663 -0.33 -14.12 49.39
N ASN A 664 -0.23 -12.81 49.12
CA ASN A 664 1.00 -12.02 49.22
C ASN A 664 2.20 -12.70 48.52
N GLY A 665 1.97 -13.19 47.29
CA GLY A 665 2.95 -13.89 46.45
C GLY A 665 3.25 -15.35 46.82
N LYS A 666 2.73 -15.88 47.94
CA LYS A 666 2.91 -17.28 48.35
C LYS A 666 1.73 -18.14 47.91
N GLN A 667 2.00 -19.22 47.19
CA GLN A 667 0.96 -20.18 46.80
C GLN A 667 0.28 -20.79 48.04
N GLN A 668 -1.05 -20.86 48.02
CA GLN A 668 -1.85 -21.56 49.02
C GLN A 668 -2.25 -22.94 48.47
N GLY A 669 -1.83 -23.99 49.18
CA GLY A 669 -2.26 -25.36 48.95
C GLY A 669 -1.84 -26.02 47.63
N ILE A 670 -2.40 -27.21 47.45
CA ILE A 670 -2.31 -27.98 46.20
C ILE A 670 -3.33 -27.37 45.22
N PRO A 671 -2.96 -27.13 43.95
CA PRO A 671 -3.89 -26.62 42.94
C PRO A 671 -5.13 -27.50 42.78
N LEU A 672 -6.28 -26.85 42.60
CA LEU A 672 -7.58 -27.49 42.43
C LEU A 672 -7.75 -27.99 41.00
N ALA A 673 -8.17 -29.23 40.83
CA ALA A 673 -8.49 -29.78 39.52
C ALA A 673 -9.83 -29.23 38.99
N LEU A 674 -9.83 -28.72 37.78
CA LEU A 674 -11.03 -28.26 37.06
C LEU A 674 -11.61 -29.38 36.19
N PRO A 675 -12.93 -29.38 35.92
CA PRO A 675 -13.57 -30.44 35.15
C PRO A 675 -13.08 -30.46 33.69
N THR A 676 -12.55 -31.61 33.26
CA THR A 676 -12.08 -31.80 31.88
C THR A 676 -13.24 -32.13 30.93
N SER A 677 -13.16 -31.62 29.70
CA SER A 677 -14.23 -31.71 28.69
C SER A 677 -14.46 -33.10 28.08
N GLN A 678 -13.75 -34.13 28.56
CA GLN A 678 -13.79 -35.49 27.99
C GLN A 678 -14.88 -36.40 28.57
N GLY A 679 -15.52 -36.03 29.68
CA GLY A 679 -16.41 -36.94 30.44
C GLY A 679 -17.92 -36.80 30.18
N ASN A 680 -18.44 -35.61 29.89
CA ASN A 680 -19.89 -35.32 30.04
C ASN A 680 -20.55 -34.76 28.77
N TYR A 681 -21.65 -35.38 28.33
CA TYR A 681 -22.41 -34.94 27.14
C TYR A 681 -22.99 -33.52 27.28
N HIS A 682 -23.39 -33.12 28.50
CA HIS A 682 -23.88 -31.78 28.80
C HIS A 682 -22.78 -30.71 28.83
N ALA A 683 -21.50 -31.07 28.95
CA ALA A 683 -20.39 -30.12 29.05
C ALA A 683 -19.97 -29.51 27.70
N ARG A 684 -20.54 -29.98 26.57
CA ARG A 684 -20.11 -29.57 25.21
C ARG A 684 -20.35 -28.10 24.86
N ASN A 685 -21.21 -27.39 25.60
CA ASN A 685 -21.62 -26.01 25.26
C ASN A 685 -20.98 -24.93 26.16
N GLN A 686 -20.22 -25.29 27.20
CA GLN A 686 -19.73 -24.32 28.20
C GLN A 686 -18.30 -24.67 28.64
N THR A 687 -17.33 -24.04 27.96
CA THR A 687 -15.89 -24.27 28.17
C THR A 687 -15.14 -22.95 28.47
N LEU A 688 -15.85 -21.96 29.01
CA LEU A 688 -15.33 -20.62 29.32
C LEU A 688 -15.37 -20.39 30.83
N PHE A 689 -14.19 -20.34 31.45
CA PHE A 689 -14.01 -19.95 32.85
C PHE A 689 -13.85 -18.43 32.94
N PHE A 690 -14.78 -17.76 33.60
CA PHE A 690 -14.70 -16.34 33.87
C PHE A 690 -14.00 -16.12 35.22
N PRO A 691 -13.11 -15.13 35.34
CA PRO A 691 -12.68 -14.60 36.64
C PRO A 691 -13.91 -14.27 37.49
N ALA A 692 -13.91 -14.67 38.75
CA ALA A 692 -15.05 -14.52 39.63
C ALA A 692 -14.59 -14.08 41.03
N ILE A 693 -15.44 -13.32 41.70
CA ILE A 693 -15.25 -12.95 43.09
C ILE A 693 -16.62 -12.78 43.75
N SER A 694 -16.75 -13.17 45.02
CA SER A 694 -17.91 -12.82 45.85
C SER A 694 -17.52 -11.98 47.06
N VAL A 695 -18.27 -10.90 47.27
CA VAL A 695 -18.09 -9.95 48.38
C VAL A 695 -19.43 -9.54 48.98
N ASN A 696 -19.41 -9.20 50.26
CA ASN A 696 -20.45 -8.45 50.95
C ASN A 696 -20.00 -6.99 51.21
N ARG A 697 -20.88 -6.17 51.77
CA ARG A 697 -20.68 -4.72 52.01
C ARG A 697 -19.44 -4.38 52.85
N ASN A 698 -19.01 -5.28 53.71
CA ASN A 698 -17.89 -5.04 54.61
C ASN A 698 -16.51 -5.29 53.93
N VAL A 699 -16.51 -5.75 52.68
CA VAL A 699 -15.32 -5.96 51.84
C VAL A 699 -15.29 -4.94 50.71
N GLU A 700 -14.11 -4.41 50.42
CA GLU A 700 -13.82 -3.72 49.17
C GLU A 700 -12.47 -4.17 48.64
N VAL A 701 -12.40 -4.44 47.34
CA VAL A 701 -11.25 -5.08 46.69
C VAL A 701 -11.05 -4.55 45.28
N THR A 702 -9.79 -4.38 44.90
CA THR A 702 -9.38 -3.87 43.57
C THR A 702 -8.66 -4.94 42.77
N LEU A 703 -9.22 -5.26 41.61
CA LEU A 703 -8.69 -6.17 40.60
C LEU A 703 -7.49 -5.55 39.85
N HIS A 704 -6.46 -6.36 39.62
CA HIS A 704 -5.25 -6.07 38.85
C HIS A 704 -5.08 -7.14 37.77
N THR A 705 -5.11 -6.71 36.50
CA THR A 705 -4.97 -7.59 35.32
C THR A 705 -3.76 -7.18 34.47
N GLY A 706 -3.48 -7.91 33.38
CA GLY A 706 -2.26 -7.72 32.59
C GLY A 706 -1.00 -8.25 33.28
N LEU A 707 -1.13 -9.17 34.24
CA LEU A 707 -0.02 -9.73 35.01
C LEU A 707 0.51 -11.03 34.37
N ARG A 708 1.82 -11.24 34.43
CA ARG A 708 2.47 -12.53 34.07
C ARG A 708 2.35 -13.53 35.22
N SER A 709 2.39 -14.83 34.91
CA SER A 709 2.28 -15.90 35.91
C SER A 709 3.48 -15.91 36.89
N PRO A 710 3.27 -16.05 38.22
CA PRO A 710 4.34 -16.22 39.21
C PRO A 710 5.25 -17.43 38.97
N THR A 711 4.84 -18.38 38.12
CA THR A 711 5.56 -19.63 37.83
C THR A 711 6.42 -19.60 36.57
N GLN A 712 6.44 -18.48 35.83
CA GLN A 712 7.34 -18.29 34.70
C GLN A 712 8.62 -17.55 35.15
N PRO A 713 9.82 -18.11 34.95
CA PRO A 713 11.06 -17.37 35.16
C PRO A 713 11.23 -16.27 34.11
N LEU A 714 11.99 -15.24 34.46
CA LEU A 714 12.50 -14.26 33.49
C LEU A 714 13.38 -14.99 32.46
N GLN A 715 13.12 -14.76 31.16
CA GLN A 715 14.01 -15.07 30.04
C GLN A 715 14.73 -13.79 29.60
#